data_AF-A0A8S3ZX52-F1
#
_entry.id   AF-A0A8S3ZX52-F1
#
_cell.length_a   1.000
_cell.length_b   1.000
_cell.length_c   1.000
_cell.angle_alpha   90.00
_cell.angle_beta   90.00
_cell.angle_gamma   90.00
#
_symmetry.space_group_name_H-M   'P 1'
#
loop_
_entity.id
_entity.type
_entity.pdbx_description
1 polymer ?
#
loop_
_entity_poly.entity_id
_entity_poly.type
_entity_poly.pdbx_seq_one_letter_code
_entity_poly.pdbx_strand_id
1 'polypeptide(L)'
;LSSTSIAPNRVRHDIGTLSERDITSLQAALYDLQQDTSNEGWAHVVSFHGAPARCPDPDHPTVACCQHGMPTFPHWHRLFTLQVRKDNCLSLIVEQALARHGSPIAIPYWDWTIALTELPSVFTQTTFYDVWRDEVYINPFSRGYVPSEQAFTVRDVQPGLFETSRDGRHSKIFDLVLFALEQVDFCDFEVQFEMMHNAIHFLVGGHQTYSLSSLEYSAYDPIFFTHHSFTDKIWVIWQTLQQRRHLAYNRADCAVNYMAKPMKPFSFEGFNQNKFTRDHAVPNSLFDHKELGYAYDNLNIGGYTLDELEKLIAAKQSRGRVFAGFLLKSIKTSYTIELRICMRNQTCHPAGRFNILGGPTEIHWVFDRLFKLDITEALEEQGLTAEDALDAEAQFTLDVNVFDVEGKALKQTKVFQEPVIIFEPPQGATKNIVSTTVGGIGVRKEVSTLSQSEIKNLRMALAKNQADFGPNGFQNIASFHGEPTTRCTHAGHSVACCLHGQANFPQWHRLYLKQWEDALTAKGAKVGIPYWDWTKSFTALPAFVTEEEANPFHHGNTHNGKMTTRAPRDTLFNDPEFGSESFFYRQMLLAFEQTDYCNFEVQFEITHNAIHSWTGGQSPYGMSTLEYTAYDPLFLLHHSNVDRQFAIWQALQKFRGLPYNSANCAVQLLHQPMRPFSDEDNVNPTTRTNSRAIDVFDYERLNYQYDNLNFHGLTIPELNNLLDERQRTDRIFAEFLLHGLRVSADIVFNLCDAQNHCQFAGTFAVLGGSTEMPWAYDRLFRYEITQVFNSLRLRQDSKFHFEVHITAVNGTHMEPSLLRSPSVQFVPGGKGYDVKAPVPLPEHRQTLMRKSVNDLTLAESANLKEALHKLQQDHGPTGFEAIASFHGAPFLCPEAREDKYACCVHGMPTFPHWHRLLTLQFEQALQKAGALTGVPYWDWTEPSRTLPVFFGDGSNNNPFHDYTITFAGQ
;
A
#
# COMPACT_ATOMS: atom_id res chain seq x y z
N LEU A 1 1.76 -7.02 35.52
CA LEU A 1 2.93 -6.79 36.40
C LEU A 1 2.63 -5.59 37.30
N SER A 2 3.22 -5.51 38.49
CA SER A 2 2.73 -4.70 39.61
C SER A 2 2.62 -3.20 39.34
N SER A 3 1.47 -2.62 39.63
CA SER A 3 1.24 -1.17 39.64
C SER A 3 1.91 -0.51 40.85
N THR A 4 3.16 -0.07 40.71
CA THR A 4 3.72 0.96 41.58
C THR A 4 3.00 2.28 41.31
N SER A 5 2.09 2.69 42.20
CA SER A 5 1.44 3.99 42.12
C SER A 5 2.48 5.10 42.29
N ILE A 6 2.79 5.81 41.20
CA ILE A 6 3.68 6.97 41.23
C ILE A 6 3.00 8.06 42.08
N ALA A 7 3.78 8.69 42.97
CA ALA A 7 3.24 9.70 43.88
C ALA A 7 2.77 10.95 43.10
N PRO A 8 1.66 11.62 43.50
CA PRO A 8 1.10 12.75 42.76
C PRO A 8 2.10 13.90 42.52
N ASN A 9 3.02 14.14 43.46
CA ASN A 9 4.07 15.16 43.33
C ASN A 9 5.21 14.79 42.36
N ARG A 10 5.08 13.68 41.63
CA ARG A 10 5.98 13.24 40.55
C ARG A 10 5.25 13.07 39.21
N VAL A 11 4.05 13.65 39.12
CA VAL A 11 3.25 13.70 37.90
C VAL A 11 3.45 15.08 37.28
N ARG A 12 4.06 15.13 36.09
CA ARG A 12 4.29 16.35 35.31
C ARG A 12 2.97 16.77 34.66
N HIS A 13 2.60 18.03 34.85
CA HIS A 13 1.38 18.65 34.35
C HIS A 13 1.68 19.75 33.34
N ASP A 14 0.69 20.11 32.51
CA ASP A 14 0.79 21.28 31.63
C ASP A 14 0.80 22.57 32.45
N ILE A 15 1.77 23.43 32.19
CA ILE A 15 1.90 24.74 32.85
C ILE A 15 0.67 25.64 32.67
N GLY A 16 -0.07 25.48 31.55
CA GLY A 16 -1.34 26.18 31.30
C GLY A 16 -2.53 25.66 32.09
N THR A 17 -2.39 24.51 32.78
CA THR A 17 -3.46 23.88 33.57
C THR A 17 -3.25 23.97 35.09
N LEU A 18 -2.09 24.46 35.53
CA LEU A 18 -1.78 24.66 36.94
C LEU A 18 -2.65 25.75 37.58
N SER A 19 -3.01 25.58 38.85
CA SER A 19 -3.70 26.63 39.59
C SER A 19 -2.75 27.78 39.97
N GLU A 20 -3.28 28.96 40.31
CA GLU A 20 -2.44 30.09 40.77
C GLU A 20 -1.58 29.70 41.98
N ARG A 21 -2.15 28.96 42.95
CA ARG A 21 -1.45 28.43 44.12
C ARG A 21 -0.24 27.59 43.73
N ASP A 22 -0.43 26.74 42.72
CA ASP A 22 0.57 25.82 42.21
C ASP A 22 1.73 26.58 41.52
N ILE A 23 1.38 27.57 40.70
CA ILE A 23 2.32 28.48 40.04
C ILE A 23 3.12 29.30 41.06
N THR A 24 2.47 29.92 42.05
CA THR A 24 3.18 30.68 43.10
C THR A 24 4.12 29.78 43.90
N SER A 25 3.74 28.52 44.15
CA SER A 25 4.58 27.56 44.85
C SER A 25 5.82 27.16 44.04
N LEU A 26 5.69 27.00 42.72
CA LEU A 26 6.82 26.82 41.81
C LEU A 26 7.72 28.07 41.75
N GLN A 27 7.13 29.27 41.72
CA GLN A 27 7.87 30.54 41.69
C GLN A 27 8.69 30.73 42.98
N ALA A 28 8.06 30.69 44.15
CA ALA A 28 8.74 30.84 45.45
C ALA A 28 9.93 29.88 45.59
N ALA A 29 9.77 28.66 45.07
CA ALA A 29 10.75 27.62 45.23
C ALA A 29 11.88 27.62 44.17
N LEU A 30 11.60 28.11 42.96
CA LEU A 30 12.65 28.40 41.96
C LEU A 30 13.48 29.61 42.39
N TYR A 31 12.86 30.62 43.01
CA TYR A 31 13.54 31.78 43.57
C TYR A 31 14.58 31.35 44.60
N ASP A 32 14.20 30.52 45.58
CA ASP A 32 15.14 30.01 46.58
C ASP A 32 16.27 29.17 45.95
N LEU A 33 15.97 28.32 44.96
CA LEU A 33 16.98 27.53 44.23
C LEU A 33 17.98 28.43 43.46
N GLN A 34 17.54 29.59 42.98
CA GLN A 34 18.41 30.61 42.37
C GLN A 34 19.28 31.36 43.38
N GLN A 35 18.88 31.41 44.67
CA GLN A 35 19.72 31.97 45.74
C GLN A 35 20.70 30.96 46.34
N ASP A 36 20.49 29.65 46.15
CA ASP A 36 21.44 28.64 46.64
C ASP A 36 22.78 28.71 45.89
N THR A 37 23.85 28.85 46.66
CA THR A 37 25.24 28.92 46.20
C THR A 37 26.00 27.60 46.40
N SER A 38 25.33 26.56 46.89
CA SER A 38 25.86 25.21 47.02
C SER A 38 26.07 24.51 45.67
N ASN A 39 26.71 23.35 45.68
CA ASN A 39 26.81 22.47 44.50
C ASN A 39 25.46 21.80 44.12
N GLU A 40 24.36 22.07 44.84
CA GLU A 40 22.99 21.70 44.44
C GLU A 40 22.18 22.91 43.91
N GLY A 41 22.73 24.14 43.98
CA GLY A 41 22.04 25.38 43.57
C GLY A 41 21.95 25.60 42.05
N TRP A 42 21.05 26.50 41.63
CA TRP A 42 20.70 26.72 40.21
C TRP A 42 21.92 26.86 39.30
N ALA A 43 22.81 27.81 39.61
CA ALA A 43 23.98 28.11 38.78
C ALA A 43 24.94 26.91 38.64
N HIS A 44 25.04 26.05 39.65
CA HIS A 44 25.85 24.83 39.57
C HIS A 44 25.16 23.78 38.70
N VAL A 45 23.86 23.54 38.90
CA VAL A 45 23.07 22.58 38.12
C VAL A 45 23.06 22.93 36.63
N VAL A 46 22.78 24.19 36.27
CA VAL A 46 22.68 24.58 34.84
C VAL A 46 24.03 24.54 34.12
N SER A 47 25.14 24.65 34.86
CA SER A 47 26.49 24.49 34.31
C SER A 47 26.81 23.08 33.80
N PHE A 48 25.96 22.08 34.07
CA PHE A 48 26.11 20.74 33.50
C PHE A 48 25.92 20.72 31.98
N HIS A 49 25.16 21.67 31.42
CA HIS A 49 24.81 21.73 30.01
C HIS A 49 25.94 22.33 29.15
N GLY A 50 26.16 23.63 29.30
CA GLY A 50 26.97 24.46 28.41
C GLY A 50 28.14 25.14 29.13
N ALA A 51 27.98 26.42 29.48
CA ALA A 51 29.00 27.23 30.12
C ALA A 51 28.83 27.29 31.66
N PRO A 52 29.94 27.34 32.44
CA PRO A 52 31.31 27.07 32.01
C PRO A 52 31.49 25.61 31.61
N ALA A 53 32.24 25.36 30.52
CA ALA A 53 32.57 24.02 30.04
C ALA A 53 33.23 23.16 31.14
N ARG A 54 32.87 21.87 31.21
CA ARG A 54 33.38 20.90 32.22
C ARG A 54 33.88 19.57 31.63
N CYS A 55 33.87 19.41 30.31
CA CYS A 55 34.25 18.17 29.64
C CYS A 55 35.53 18.37 28.81
N PRO A 56 36.37 17.33 28.63
CA PRO A 56 36.18 15.94 29.03
C PRO A 56 36.38 15.67 30.54
N ASP A 57 36.94 16.63 31.27
CA ASP A 57 37.36 16.53 32.68
C ASP A 57 37.23 17.92 33.35
N PRO A 58 36.70 18.06 34.59
CA PRO A 58 36.48 19.37 35.20
C PRO A 58 37.75 20.19 35.47
N ASP A 59 38.91 19.53 35.62
CA ASP A 59 40.21 20.17 35.83
C ASP A 59 40.84 20.66 34.51
N HIS A 60 40.43 20.09 33.37
CA HIS A 60 40.94 20.42 32.03
C HIS A 60 39.80 20.55 30.99
N PRO A 61 38.86 21.51 31.18
CA PRO A 61 37.71 21.64 30.31
C PRO A 61 38.07 22.21 28.94
N THR A 62 37.57 21.56 27.88
CA THR A 62 37.74 21.98 26.47
C THR A 62 36.43 22.04 25.69
N VAL A 63 35.37 21.38 26.18
CA VAL A 63 34.05 21.29 25.55
C VAL A 63 32.91 21.29 26.58
N ALA A 64 31.73 21.73 26.13
CA ALA A 64 30.46 21.52 26.84
C ALA A 64 30.22 20.02 27.07
N CYS A 65 29.47 19.68 28.12
CA CYS A 65 29.19 18.28 28.46
C CYS A 65 27.88 17.76 27.85
N CYS A 66 26.99 18.65 27.41
CA CYS A 66 25.77 18.27 26.73
C CYS A 66 26.04 17.55 25.40
N GLN A 67 25.22 16.52 25.11
CA GLN A 67 25.29 15.73 23.89
C GLN A 67 24.20 16.20 22.94
N HIS A 68 24.61 16.73 21.78
CA HIS A 68 23.77 17.13 20.64
C HIS A 68 24.31 16.45 19.38
N GLY A 69 23.45 16.28 18.37
CA GLY A 69 23.77 15.61 17.11
C GLY A 69 24.14 14.13 17.27
N MET A 70 23.58 13.48 18.29
CA MET A 70 23.95 12.11 18.68
C MET A 70 22.74 11.40 19.30
N PRO A 71 22.50 10.10 19.02
CA PRO A 71 21.37 9.33 19.58
C PRO A 71 21.23 9.28 21.12
N THR A 72 22.25 9.73 21.86
CA THR A 72 22.21 9.92 23.31
C THR A 72 21.69 11.30 23.76
N PHE A 73 21.41 12.24 22.85
CA PHE A 73 20.74 13.53 23.10
C PHE A 73 19.47 13.41 23.97
N PRO A 74 18.45 12.58 23.63
CA PRO A 74 17.24 12.49 24.45
C PRO A 74 17.50 11.88 25.82
N HIS A 75 18.48 10.98 25.91
CA HIS A 75 18.92 10.34 27.14
C HIS A 75 19.60 11.34 28.08
N TRP A 76 20.52 12.15 27.54
CA TRP A 76 21.23 13.18 28.30
C TRP A 76 20.25 14.20 28.86
N HIS A 77 19.32 14.68 28.02
CA HIS A 77 18.32 15.67 28.44
C HIS A 77 17.26 15.11 29.39
N ARG A 78 16.77 13.88 29.19
CA ARG A 78 15.92 13.19 30.20
C ARG A 78 16.64 13.15 31.54
N LEU A 79 17.90 12.70 31.58
CA LEU A 79 18.67 12.65 32.81
C LEU A 79 18.94 14.05 33.39
N PHE A 80 19.08 15.07 32.55
CA PHE A 80 19.26 16.45 33.00
C PHE A 80 17.99 17.00 33.68
N THR A 81 16.79 16.69 33.17
CA THR A 81 15.53 17.00 33.89
C THR A 81 15.37 16.21 35.20
N LEU A 82 16.22 15.20 35.46
CA LEU A 82 16.27 14.41 36.68
C LEU A 82 17.54 14.67 37.52
N GLN A 83 18.45 15.53 37.05
CA GLN A 83 19.80 15.71 37.60
C GLN A 83 19.81 16.29 39.01
N VAL A 84 18.71 16.88 39.45
CA VAL A 84 18.59 17.40 40.81
C VAL A 84 17.78 16.34 41.60
N ARG A 85 18.41 15.21 41.98
CA ARG A 85 17.76 14.12 42.74
C ARG A 85 18.77 13.20 43.45
N LYS A 86 19.19 13.47 44.68
CA LYS A 86 19.87 12.44 45.48
C LYS A 86 18.93 11.73 46.44
N ASP A 87 18.72 10.44 46.21
CA ASP A 87 18.07 9.56 47.17
C ASP A 87 19.00 9.22 48.35
N ASN A 88 18.42 9.15 49.55
CA ASN A 88 18.61 8.03 50.50
C ASN A 88 17.64 8.07 51.71
N CYS A 89 16.92 9.18 51.93
CA CYS A 89 15.78 9.25 52.85
C CYS A 89 14.68 10.16 52.27
N LEU A 90 13.62 9.55 51.71
CA LEU A 90 12.32 10.17 51.43
C LEU A 90 12.32 11.61 50.84
N SER A 91 13.33 12.01 50.06
CA SER A 91 13.45 13.37 49.50
C SER A 91 14.29 13.45 48.21
N LEU A 92 13.72 14.06 47.15
CA LEU A 92 14.25 14.32 45.79
C LEU A 92 14.86 15.75 45.72
N ILE A 93 15.21 16.29 44.52
CA ILE A 93 15.78 17.67 44.43
C ILE A 93 15.45 18.55 43.16
N VAL A 94 14.60 18.22 42.15
CA VAL A 94 14.20 19.21 41.09
C VAL A 94 12.84 19.79 41.42
N GLU A 95 11.81 18.97 41.14
CA GLU A 95 10.48 18.89 41.76
C GLU A 95 10.53 19.04 43.28
N GLN A 96 11.71 18.84 43.86
CA GLN A 96 11.94 18.85 45.28
C GLN A 96 13.18 19.62 45.75
N ALA A 97 13.87 20.40 44.89
CA ALA A 97 14.37 21.70 45.32
C ALA A 97 13.16 22.60 45.42
N LEU A 98 12.30 22.53 44.41
CA LEU A 98 10.95 23.07 44.41
C LEU A 98 10.20 22.65 45.70
N ALA A 99 9.99 21.36 46.02
CA ALA A 99 9.44 20.96 47.34
C ALA A 99 10.33 21.12 48.59
N ARG A 100 11.67 21.14 48.53
CA ARG A 100 12.49 21.54 49.70
C ARG A 100 12.22 23.00 50.07
N HIS A 101 11.90 23.81 49.07
CA HIS A 101 11.43 25.18 49.17
C HIS A 101 9.89 25.30 49.05
N GLY A 102 9.14 24.19 49.24
CA GLY A 102 7.68 24.18 49.46
C GLY A 102 6.74 23.70 48.33
N SER A 103 7.19 23.58 47.08
CA SER A 103 6.35 23.22 45.93
C SER A 103 5.87 21.75 45.90
N PRO A 104 4.56 21.46 45.86
CA PRO A 104 4.05 20.09 45.85
C PRO A 104 4.08 19.39 44.47
N ILE A 105 4.80 19.93 43.48
CA ILE A 105 4.56 19.64 42.05
C ILE A 105 5.85 19.29 41.30
N ALA A 106 5.70 18.41 40.33
CA ALA A 106 6.71 18.09 39.34
C ALA A 106 7.10 19.29 38.45
N ILE A 107 8.17 19.15 37.64
CA ILE A 107 8.52 20.15 36.62
C ILE A 107 7.37 20.19 35.59
N PRO A 108 6.65 21.32 35.45
CA PRO A 108 5.58 21.39 34.46
C PRO A 108 6.16 21.34 33.05
N TYR A 109 5.38 20.85 32.11
CA TYR A 109 5.71 20.91 30.69
C TYR A 109 4.96 22.06 30.02
N TRP A 110 5.52 22.62 28.95
CA TRP A 110 4.84 23.60 28.11
C TRP A 110 4.54 22.98 26.74
N ASP A 111 3.26 22.70 26.47
CA ASP A 111 2.83 22.18 25.16
C ASP A 111 2.83 23.30 24.12
N TRP A 112 3.88 23.32 23.29
CA TRP A 112 4.05 24.24 22.17
C TRP A 112 3.44 23.74 20.85
N THR A 113 2.77 22.58 20.83
CA THR A 113 2.05 22.08 19.65
C THR A 113 0.68 22.73 19.46
N ILE A 114 0.12 23.30 20.52
CA ILE A 114 -1.11 24.09 20.49
C ILE A 114 -0.79 25.51 19.99
N ALA A 115 -1.69 26.10 19.21
CA ALA A 115 -1.56 27.49 18.77
C ALA A 115 -1.52 28.47 19.96
N LEU A 116 -0.59 29.43 19.92
CA LEU A 116 -0.39 30.45 20.95
C LEU A 116 -0.53 31.85 20.35
N THR A 117 -1.03 32.80 21.15
CA THR A 117 -1.06 34.24 20.80
C THR A 117 0.02 35.03 21.54
N GLU A 118 0.44 34.56 22.70
CA GLU A 118 1.51 35.12 23.52
C GLU A 118 2.18 34.00 24.33
N LEU A 119 3.37 34.27 24.90
CA LEU A 119 3.99 33.33 25.84
C LEU A 119 3.18 33.25 27.14
N PRO A 120 3.07 32.05 27.77
CA PRO A 120 2.37 31.90 29.05
C PRO A 120 2.80 32.93 30.12
N SER A 121 1.83 33.48 30.84
CA SER A 121 2.02 34.62 31.76
C SER A 121 3.11 34.40 32.82
N VAL A 122 3.27 33.16 33.30
CA VAL A 122 4.34 32.74 34.20
C VAL A 122 5.75 33.01 33.67
N PHE A 123 5.95 33.09 32.35
CA PHE A 123 7.23 33.41 31.72
C PHE A 123 7.39 34.91 31.40
N THR A 124 6.30 35.67 31.29
CA THR A 124 6.32 37.09 30.85
C THR A 124 6.15 38.09 31.99
N GLN A 125 5.47 37.70 33.08
CA GLN A 125 5.37 38.52 34.30
C GLN A 125 6.76 38.79 34.88
N THR A 126 7.05 40.05 35.22
CA THR A 126 8.36 40.47 35.76
C THR A 126 8.49 40.28 37.28
N THR A 127 7.36 40.22 37.98
CA THR A 127 7.28 40.05 39.44
C THR A 127 6.20 39.05 39.81
N PHE A 128 6.33 38.43 40.98
CA PHE A 128 5.28 37.60 41.59
C PHE A 128 5.12 37.99 43.08
N TYR A 129 3.93 37.74 43.63
CA TYR A 129 3.65 37.93 45.05
C TYR A 129 3.72 36.58 45.76
N ASP A 130 4.60 36.46 46.74
CA ASP A 130 4.75 35.26 47.55
C ASP A 130 3.76 35.31 48.73
N VAL A 131 2.70 34.50 48.64
CA VAL A 131 1.62 34.41 49.64
C VAL A 131 2.11 33.87 51.00
N TRP A 132 3.26 33.17 51.04
CA TRP A 132 3.84 32.64 52.29
C TRP A 132 4.78 33.63 52.98
N ARG A 133 5.39 34.56 52.22
CA ARG A 133 6.30 35.60 52.72
C ARG A 133 5.67 37.00 52.83
N ASP A 134 4.49 37.20 52.22
CA ASP A 134 3.77 38.48 52.11
C ASP A 134 4.61 39.60 51.44
N GLU A 135 5.45 39.21 50.47
CA GLU A 135 6.37 40.10 49.75
C GLU A 135 6.27 39.91 48.22
N VAL A 136 6.66 40.95 47.46
CA VAL A 136 6.73 40.92 46.00
C VAL A 136 8.18 40.77 45.56
N TYR A 137 8.48 39.68 44.85
CA TYR A 137 9.81 39.39 44.31
C TYR A 137 9.83 39.47 42.79
N ILE A 138 11.03 39.53 42.21
CA ILE A 138 11.22 39.34 40.76
C ILE A 138 10.82 37.91 40.42
N ASN A 139 10.01 37.72 39.38
CA ASN A 139 9.58 36.40 38.94
C ASN A 139 10.79 35.59 38.46
N PRO A 140 11.16 34.49 39.14
CA PRO A 140 12.36 33.73 38.81
C PRO A 140 12.21 32.96 37.49
N PHE A 141 11.00 32.80 36.97
CA PHE A 141 10.73 32.25 35.62
C PHE A 141 10.88 33.29 34.49
N SER A 142 11.07 34.57 34.79
CA SER A 142 11.18 35.61 33.75
C SER A 142 12.53 35.64 33.04
N ARG A 143 13.63 35.32 33.76
CA ARG A 143 15.02 35.31 33.28
C ARG A 143 15.93 34.60 34.29
N GLY A 144 17.04 34.04 33.81
CA GLY A 144 18.14 33.55 34.66
C GLY A 144 19.27 34.56 34.82
N TYR A 145 20.10 34.40 35.86
CA TYR A 145 21.38 35.10 36.00
C TYR A 145 22.54 34.17 35.65
N VAL A 146 23.51 34.68 34.90
CA VAL A 146 24.71 33.96 34.43
C VAL A 146 25.92 34.50 35.19
N PRO A 147 26.42 33.82 36.24
CA PRO A 147 27.45 34.39 37.12
C PRO A 147 28.82 34.58 36.47
N SER A 148 29.18 33.79 35.45
CA SER A 148 30.46 33.92 34.74
C SER A 148 30.55 35.22 33.93
N GLU A 149 29.46 35.56 33.25
CA GLU A 149 29.37 36.72 32.35
C GLU A 149 28.80 37.97 33.05
N GLN A 150 28.36 37.83 34.31
CA GLN A 150 27.67 38.85 35.09
C GLN A 150 26.40 39.41 34.40
N ALA A 151 25.78 38.61 33.55
CA ALA A 151 24.65 38.98 32.69
C ALA A 151 23.35 38.25 33.09
N PHE A 152 22.21 38.74 32.58
CA PHE A 152 20.93 38.03 32.67
C PHE A 152 20.57 37.42 31.32
N THR A 153 19.80 36.33 31.32
CA THR A 153 19.25 35.77 30.08
C THR A 153 18.24 36.73 29.45
N VAL A 154 18.19 36.72 28.12
CA VAL A 154 17.29 37.53 27.29
C VAL A 154 16.54 36.61 26.36
N ARG A 155 15.26 36.91 26.10
CA ARG A 155 14.42 36.22 25.12
C ARG A 155 14.04 37.21 24.03
N ASP A 156 14.28 36.83 22.78
CA ASP A 156 13.95 37.59 21.57
C ASP A 156 12.98 36.73 20.77
N VAL A 157 11.70 36.82 21.15
CA VAL A 157 10.65 35.88 20.73
C VAL A 157 10.28 36.14 19.27
N GLN A 158 10.48 35.13 18.44
CA GLN A 158 10.30 35.24 16.99
C GLN A 158 8.83 35.06 16.59
N PRO A 159 8.31 35.80 15.58
CA PRO A 159 6.93 35.68 15.12
C PRO A 159 6.50 34.26 14.75
N GLY A 160 7.43 33.44 14.25
CA GLY A 160 7.19 32.04 13.88
C GLY A 160 6.68 31.14 15.02
N LEU A 161 6.83 31.55 16.29
CA LEU A 161 6.26 30.83 17.43
C LEU A 161 4.72 30.88 17.46
N PHE A 162 4.14 31.93 16.85
CA PHE A 162 2.70 32.17 16.83
C PHE A 162 2.06 31.79 15.47
N GLU A 163 2.82 31.15 14.57
CA GLU A 163 2.31 30.66 13.30
C GLU A 163 1.49 29.36 13.47
N THR A 164 0.27 29.39 12.96
CA THR A 164 -0.68 28.26 13.01
C THR A 164 -0.62 27.38 11.76
N SER A 165 -1.00 26.12 11.93
CA SER A 165 -1.27 25.18 10.83
C SER A 165 -2.65 25.44 10.21
N ARG A 166 -2.98 24.76 9.10
CA ARG A 166 -4.20 25.01 8.30
C ARG A 166 -5.52 24.83 9.06
N ASP A 167 -5.51 24.05 10.15
CA ASP A 167 -6.68 23.87 11.03
C ASP A 167 -6.91 25.03 12.01
N GLY A 168 -5.97 25.97 12.12
CA GLY A 168 -6.02 27.11 13.03
C GLY A 168 -5.93 26.76 14.52
N ARG A 169 -5.75 25.48 14.88
CA ARG A 169 -5.71 24.98 16.26
C ARG A 169 -4.29 24.62 16.71
N HIS A 170 -3.46 24.13 15.80
CA HIS A 170 -2.08 23.71 16.10
C HIS A 170 -1.05 24.74 15.63
N SER A 171 0.13 24.73 16.25
CA SER A 171 1.29 25.46 15.74
C SER A 171 1.89 24.73 14.53
N LYS A 172 2.62 25.42 13.65
CA LYS A 172 3.37 24.77 12.55
C LYS A 172 4.41 23.75 13.03
N ILE A 173 4.82 23.80 14.29
CA ILE A 173 5.79 22.88 14.88
C ILE A 173 5.14 21.50 15.15
N PHE A 174 3.80 21.42 15.25
CA PHE A 174 3.08 20.16 15.42
C PHE A 174 3.31 19.18 14.25
N ASP A 175 3.47 19.67 13.02
CA ASP A 175 3.76 18.83 11.86
C ASP A 175 5.14 18.15 11.95
N LEU A 176 6.14 18.81 12.56
CA LEU A 176 7.44 18.21 12.87
C LEU A 176 7.32 17.14 13.97
N VAL A 177 6.47 17.37 14.97
CA VAL A 177 6.20 16.38 16.05
C VAL A 177 5.53 15.13 15.47
N LEU A 178 4.51 15.29 14.63
CA LEU A 178 3.85 14.16 13.96
C LEU A 178 4.85 13.35 13.14
N PHE A 179 5.74 14.02 12.39
CA PHE A 179 6.73 13.33 11.58
C PHE A 179 7.84 12.66 12.41
N ALA A 180 8.19 13.18 13.58
CA ALA A 180 9.04 12.48 14.53
C ALA A 180 8.33 11.24 15.11
N LEU A 181 7.09 11.37 15.61
CA LEU A 181 6.29 10.27 16.18
C LEU A 181 5.98 9.14 15.18
N GLU A 182 6.00 9.45 13.89
CA GLU A 182 5.89 8.48 12.80
C GLU A 182 7.08 7.51 12.72
N GLN A 183 8.30 7.94 13.07
CA GLN A 183 9.51 7.14 12.83
C GLN A 183 9.53 5.86 13.68
N VAL A 184 9.79 4.72 13.04
CA VAL A 184 9.80 3.39 13.69
C VAL A 184 11.18 2.99 14.22
N ASP A 185 12.26 3.55 13.67
CA ASP A 185 13.63 3.37 14.13
C ASP A 185 14.01 4.49 15.10
N PHE A 186 14.71 4.15 16.19
CA PHE A 186 15.06 5.10 17.24
C PHE A 186 16.00 6.23 16.78
N CYS A 187 16.92 5.98 15.86
CA CYS A 187 17.81 7.01 15.33
C CYS A 187 17.13 7.85 14.25
N ASP A 188 16.22 7.28 13.45
CA ASP A 188 15.37 8.11 12.57
C ASP A 188 14.49 9.05 13.41
N PHE A 189 13.91 8.54 14.50
CA PHE A 189 13.18 9.34 15.49
C PHE A 189 14.05 10.45 16.07
N GLU A 190 15.24 10.11 16.59
CA GLU A 190 16.11 11.06 17.28
C GLU A 190 16.54 12.24 16.41
N VAL A 191 16.88 12.00 15.13
CA VAL A 191 17.25 13.09 14.21
C VAL A 191 16.09 14.09 14.00
N GLN A 192 14.85 13.62 13.83
CA GLN A 192 13.70 14.53 13.72
C GLN A 192 13.38 15.20 15.07
N PHE A 193 13.51 14.45 16.16
CA PHE A 193 13.22 14.85 17.53
C PHE A 193 14.14 15.97 18.03
N GLU A 194 15.45 15.92 17.73
CA GLU A 194 16.37 17.02 18.05
C GLU A 194 16.05 18.28 17.22
N MET A 195 15.67 18.14 15.95
CA MET A 195 15.38 19.31 15.10
C MET A 195 14.09 20.04 15.50
N MET A 196 13.03 19.32 15.89
CA MET A 196 11.82 19.96 16.45
C MET A 196 12.11 20.65 17.81
N HIS A 197 13.01 20.09 18.61
CA HIS A 197 13.47 20.69 19.86
C HIS A 197 14.23 22.01 19.61
N ASN A 198 15.17 21.99 18.66
CA ASN A 198 15.99 23.15 18.30
C ASN A 198 15.15 24.32 17.76
N ALA A 199 13.94 24.05 17.23
CA ALA A 199 13.00 25.09 16.82
C ALA A 199 12.65 26.04 17.98
N ILE A 200 12.29 25.52 19.17
CA ILE A 200 11.89 26.35 20.32
C ILE A 200 13.07 27.14 20.88
N HIS A 201 14.26 26.54 20.91
CA HIS A 201 15.49 27.22 21.32
C HIS A 201 15.73 28.52 20.53
N PHE A 202 15.59 28.44 19.20
CA PHE A 202 15.69 29.62 18.35
C PHE A 202 14.48 30.55 18.45
N LEU A 203 13.24 30.01 18.46
CA LEU A 203 12.02 30.82 18.47
C LEU A 203 11.83 31.63 19.76
N VAL A 204 12.40 31.19 20.89
CA VAL A 204 12.38 31.94 22.16
C VAL A 204 13.66 32.75 22.36
N GLY A 205 14.82 32.24 21.96
CA GLY A 205 16.11 32.89 22.17
C GLY A 205 16.43 34.00 21.16
N GLY A 206 15.95 33.85 19.92
CA GLY A 206 16.17 34.78 18.81
C GLY A 206 17.64 35.07 18.54
N HIS A 207 17.94 36.34 18.26
CA HIS A 207 19.27 36.80 17.85
C HIS A 207 20.18 37.20 19.03
N GLN A 208 19.83 36.82 20.27
CA GLN A 208 20.51 37.26 21.50
C GLN A 208 21.56 36.24 21.98
N THR A 209 22.74 36.72 22.38
CA THR A 209 23.86 35.86 22.83
C THR A 209 23.56 35.09 24.11
N TYR A 210 22.99 35.74 25.12
CA TYR A 210 22.67 35.14 26.42
C TYR A 210 21.22 34.63 26.44
N SER A 211 20.91 33.67 25.57
CA SER A 211 19.54 33.21 25.34
C SER A 211 19.45 31.70 25.10
N LEU A 212 18.24 31.20 24.85
CA LEU A 212 18.04 29.81 24.43
C LEU A 212 18.68 29.47 23.07
N SER A 213 18.95 30.44 22.20
CA SER A 213 19.59 30.19 20.90
C SER A 213 21.11 29.98 21.00
N SER A 214 21.69 30.14 22.19
CA SER A 214 23.07 29.78 22.50
C SER A 214 23.15 28.49 23.33
N LEU A 215 23.91 27.50 22.83
CA LEU A 215 24.19 26.25 23.54
C LEU A 215 24.75 26.50 24.95
N GLU A 216 25.57 27.53 25.10
CA GLU A 216 26.31 27.82 26.32
C GLU A 216 25.44 28.36 27.46
N TYR A 217 24.46 29.19 27.10
CA TYR A 217 23.65 29.95 28.07
C TYR A 217 22.19 29.49 28.17
N SER A 218 21.70 28.70 27.22
CA SER A 218 20.31 28.26 27.15
C SER A 218 19.77 27.64 28.45
N ALA A 219 20.55 26.80 29.13
CA ALA A 219 20.13 26.14 30.38
C ALA A 219 19.98 27.10 31.58
N TYR A 220 20.54 28.31 31.54
CA TYR A 220 20.34 29.31 32.60
C TYR A 220 18.94 29.89 32.60
N ASP A 221 18.24 29.86 31.45
CA ASP A 221 16.88 30.36 31.35
C ASP A 221 15.88 29.30 31.86
N PRO A 222 15.04 29.60 32.87
CA PRO A 222 14.07 28.66 33.44
C PRO A 222 13.14 27.97 32.44
N ILE A 223 12.79 28.62 31.32
CA ILE A 223 11.90 28.03 30.31
C ILE A 223 12.54 26.82 29.62
N PHE A 224 13.86 26.66 29.70
CA PHE A 224 14.60 25.47 29.28
C PHE A 224 14.00 24.20 29.89
N PHE A 225 13.76 24.17 31.21
CA PHE A 225 13.30 22.95 31.88
C PHE A 225 11.85 22.62 31.55
N THR A 226 11.00 23.62 31.33
CA THR A 226 9.59 23.41 30.93
C THR A 226 9.48 22.98 29.47
N HIS A 227 10.37 23.47 28.60
CA HIS A 227 10.52 22.99 27.23
C HIS A 227 11.00 21.53 27.22
N HIS A 228 12.08 21.22 27.93
CA HIS A 228 12.64 19.87 28.01
C HIS A 228 11.71 18.85 28.69
N SER A 229 10.90 19.28 29.67
CA SER A 229 9.85 18.46 30.26
C SER A 229 8.80 18.04 29.22
N PHE A 230 8.50 18.90 28.23
CA PHE A 230 7.63 18.56 27.11
C PHE A 230 8.33 17.72 26.03
N THR A 231 9.59 18.04 25.69
CA THR A 231 10.41 17.22 24.79
C THR A 231 10.51 15.77 25.30
N ASP A 232 10.73 15.58 26.59
CA ASP A 232 10.70 14.26 27.25
C ASP A 232 9.30 13.60 27.22
N LYS A 233 8.21 14.38 27.32
CA LYS A 233 6.83 13.88 27.14
C LYS A 233 6.64 13.29 25.75
N ILE A 234 7.11 13.97 24.70
CA ILE A 234 7.04 13.48 23.32
C ILE A 234 7.82 12.17 23.18
N TRP A 235 8.98 12.01 23.83
CA TRP A 235 9.71 10.74 23.80
C TRP A 235 8.95 9.62 24.53
N VAL A 236 8.35 9.87 25.70
CA VAL A 236 7.48 8.88 26.37
C VAL A 236 6.29 8.48 25.48
N ILE A 237 5.72 9.41 24.74
CA ILE A 237 4.63 9.16 23.79
C ILE A 237 5.11 8.28 22.63
N TRP A 238 6.26 8.59 22.01
CA TRP A 238 6.88 7.72 21.02
C TRP A 238 7.09 6.30 21.55
N GLN A 239 7.68 6.14 22.75
CA GLN A 239 7.85 4.81 23.37
C GLN A 239 6.53 4.06 23.55
N THR A 240 5.44 4.78 23.87
CA THR A 240 4.10 4.20 24.04
C THR A 240 3.44 3.83 22.70
N LEU A 241 3.67 4.60 21.64
CA LEU A 241 3.27 4.24 20.27
C LEU A 241 4.05 3.00 19.79
N GLN A 242 5.35 2.94 20.01
CA GLN A 242 6.17 1.77 19.68
C GLN A 242 5.72 0.50 20.42
N GLN A 243 5.30 0.59 21.68
CA GLN A 243 4.64 -0.52 22.40
C GLN A 243 3.36 -1.00 21.70
N ARG A 244 2.52 -0.08 21.25
CA ARG A 244 1.26 -0.37 20.53
C ARG A 244 1.51 -0.98 19.15
N ARG A 245 2.57 -0.54 18.46
CA ARG A 245 3.07 -1.09 17.19
C ARG A 245 3.77 -2.45 17.32
N HIS A 246 3.90 -2.98 18.54
CA HIS A 246 4.68 -4.18 18.87
C HIS A 246 6.18 -4.11 18.49
N LEU A 247 6.75 -2.89 18.50
CA LEU A 247 8.13 -2.60 18.17
C LEU A 247 9.00 -2.40 19.43
N ALA A 248 10.31 -2.32 19.22
CA ALA A 248 11.26 -1.97 20.27
C ALA A 248 11.04 -0.53 20.76
N TYR A 249 10.87 -0.38 22.07
CA TYR A 249 10.63 0.92 22.75
C TYR A 249 11.61 1.19 23.90
N ASN A 250 12.35 0.16 24.34
CA ASN A 250 13.22 0.16 25.52
C ASN A 250 14.69 -0.14 25.19
N ARG A 251 15.06 -0.04 23.91
CA ARG A 251 16.42 -0.21 23.40
C ARG A 251 16.58 0.61 22.12
N ALA A 252 17.82 0.99 21.82
CA ALA A 252 18.20 1.48 20.50
C ALA A 252 19.00 0.40 19.77
N ASP A 253 18.52 -0.04 18.61
CA ASP A 253 19.22 -1.01 17.75
C ASP A 253 20.37 -0.35 16.95
N CYS A 254 20.49 0.98 17.06
CA CYS A 254 21.52 1.83 16.51
C CYS A 254 22.38 2.47 17.62
N ALA A 255 23.56 3.01 17.28
CA ALA A 255 24.43 3.78 18.18
C ALA A 255 24.81 3.10 19.53
N VAL A 256 24.78 1.76 19.61
CA VAL A 256 25.07 0.95 20.81
C VAL A 256 26.39 1.34 21.51
N ASN A 257 27.42 1.72 20.74
CA ASN A 257 28.71 2.19 21.24
C ASN A 257 28.66 3.49 22.07
N TYR A 258 27.61 4.29 21.92
CA TYR A 258 27.32 5.46 22.74
C TYR A 258 26.39 5.09 23.91
N MET A 259 25.39 4.23 23.68
CA MET A 259 24.43 3.78 24.71
C MET A 259 25.07 3.08 25.91
N ALA A 260 26.23 2.44 25.71
CA ALA A 260 27.00 1.77 26.75
C ALA A 260 27.98 2.69 27.53
N LYS A 261 28.17 3.94 27.10
CA LYS A 261 29.13 4.86 27.74
C LYS A 261 28.41 5.74 28.76
N PRO A 262 28.95 5.91 29.99
CA PRO A 262 28.37 6.82 30.96
C PRO A 262 28.48 8.26 30.49
N MET A 263 27.37 8.99 30.55
CA MET A 263 27.28 10.40 30.19
C MET A 263 27.98 11.29 31.21
N LYS A 264 28.47 12.44 30.74
CA LYS A 264 29.14 13.47 31.54
C LYS A 264 28.27 14.73 31.56
N PRO A 265 28.28 15.54 32.64
CA PRO A 265 29.05 15.39 33.87
C PRO A 265 28.47 14.37 34.86
N PHE A 266 27.35 13.71 34.53
CA PHE A 266 26.60 12.84 35.45
C PHE A 266 27.43 11.74 36.10
N SER A 267 28.45 11.22 35.42
CA SER A 267 29.37 10.20 35.94
C SER A 267 30.55 10.71 36.76
N PHE A 268 30.76 12.03 36.87
CA PHE A 268 31.90 12.57 37.63
C PHE A 268 31.70 12.43 39.14
N GLU A 269 32.52 11.59 39.78
CA GLU A 269 32.57 11.48 41.24
C GLU A 269 33.08 12.78 41.87
N GLY A 270 32.54 13.14 43.04
CA GLY A 270 32.87 14.40 43.74
C GLY A 270 32.19 15.65 43.14
N PHE A 271 32.14 15.79 41.81
CA PHE A 271 31.43 16.88 41.14
C PHE A 271 29.92 16.65 41.14
N ASN A 272 29.43 15.57 40.54
CA ASN A 272 28.02 15.23 40.62
C ASN A 272 27.72 14.67 42.02
N GLN A 273 27.12 15.47 42.90
CA GLN A 273 26.76 14.99 44.24
C GLN A 273 25.63 13.94 44.19
N ASN A 274 24.74 14.01 43.20
CA ASN A 274 23.57 13.15 43.01
C ASN A 274 23.92 11.66 42.83
N LYS A 275 23.34 10.76 43.65
CA LYS A 275 23.55 9.30 43.52
C LYS A 275 22.73 8.70 42.38
N PHE A 276 21.45 9.02 42.30
CA PHE A 276 20.53 8.45 41.34
C PHE A 276 21.00 8.67 39.89
N THR A 277 21.46 9.88 39.53
CA THR A 277 21.97 10.15 38.18
C THR A 277 23.41 9.71 37.95
N ARG A 278 24.22 9.48 38.99
CA ARG A 278 25.47 8.71 38.84
C ARG A 278 25.15 7.24 38.50
N ASP A 279 24.21 6.64 39.22
CA ASP A 279 23.80 5.24 39.01
C ASP A 279 23.17 5.05 37.62
N HIS A 280 22.38 6.02 37.14
CA HIS A 280 21.71 6.00 35.82
C HIS A 280 22.47 6.81 34.75
N ALA A 281 23.78 7.08 34.94
CA ALA A 281 24.55 7.86 33.97
C ALA A 281 24.71 7.17 32.60
N VAL A 282 24.45 5.86 32.51
CA VAL A 282 24.50 5.10 31.26
C VAL A 282 23.16 5.25 30.50
N PRO A 283 23.16 5.75 29.25
CA PRO A 283 21.93 6.01 28.47
C PRO A 283 20.94 4.86 28.47
N ASN A 284 21.43 3.62 28.34
CA ASN A 284 20.59 2.42 28.26
C ASN A 284 19.71 2.16 29.50
N SER A 285 19.98 2.80 30.64
CA SER A 285 19.13 2.73 31.85
C SER A 285 17.99 3.75 31.88
N LEU A 286 17.86 4.61 30.87
CA LEU A 286 16.95 5.75 30.88
C LEU A 286 15.70 5.58 30.00
N PHE A 287 15.55 4.44 29.33
CA PHE A 287 14.37 4.16 28.52
C PHE A 287 13.10 4.05 29.39
N ASP A 288 13.14 3.40 30.57
CA ASP A 288 11.94 3.25 31.40
C ASP A 288 11.75 4.41 32.38
N HIS A 289 10.98 5.42 31.97
CA HIS A 289 10.61 6.56 32.81
C HIS A 289 9.90 6.17 34.13
N LYS A 290 9.25 5.00 34.20
CA LYS A 290 8.56 4.52 35.41
C LYS A 290 9.54 3.96 36.42
N GLU A 291 10.61 3.29 35.98
CA GLU A 291 11.74 2.94 36.86
C GLU A 291 12.47 4.19 37.36
N LEU A 292 12.57 5.23 36.51
CA LEU A 292 13.06 6.54 36.94
C LEU A 292 12.11 7.24 37.92
N GLY A 293 10.84 6.81 37.99
CA GLY A 293 9.92 7.10 39.09
C GLY A 293 9.11 8.39 38.97
N TYR A 294 8.89 8.89 37.74
CA TYR A 294 8.02 10.02 37.40
C TYR A 294 6.98 9.62 36.34
N ALA A 295 5.95 10.43 36.17
CA ALA A 295 4.89 10.23 35.19
C ALA A 295 4.45 11.56 34.55
N TYR A 296 3.59 11.46 33.54
CA TYR A 296 2.80 12.57 33.01
C TYR A 296 1.33 12.37 33.38
N ASP A 297 0.61 13.47 33.55
CA ASP A 297 -0.82 13.50 33.86
C ASP A 297 -1.68 12.89 32.74
N ASN A 298 -1.26 13.09 31.48
CA ASN A 298 -1.82 12.51 30.28
C ASN A 298 -0.72 12.26 29.23
N LEU A 299 -1.02 11.45 28.21
CA LEU A 299 -0.14 11.20 27.07
C LEU A 299 -0.70 11.78 25.75
N ASN A 300 -1.44 12.89 25.86
CA ASN A 300 -2.00 13.61 24.71
C ASN A 300 -1.04 14.71 24.23
N ILE A 301 -1.05 15.00 22.92
CA ILE A 301 -0.35 16.12 22.25
C ILE A 301 -1.33 16.77 21.28
N GLY A 302 -1.37 18.10 21.18
CA GLY A 302 -2.35 18.83 20.34
C GLY A 302 -3.81 18.65 20.78
N GLY A 303 -4.04 17.98 21.92
CA GLY A 303 -5.35 17.49 22.32
C GLY A 303 -5.84 16.25 21.55
N TYR A 304 -4.96 15.53 20.86
CA TYR A 304 -5.20 14.19 20.33
C TYR A 304 -4.77 13.11 21.33
N THR A 305 -5.55 12.03 21.40
CA THR A 305 -5.19 10.78 22.08
C THR A 305 -4.22 9.95 21.22
N LEU A 306 -3.56 8.98 21.85
CA LEU A 306 -2.64 8.05 21.16
C LEU A 306 -3.31 7.28 20.00
N ASP A 307 -4.61 6.99 20.08
CA ASP A 307 -5.36 6.30 19.02
C ASP A 307 -5.70 7.22 17.84
N GLU A 308 -5.83 8.53 18.08
CA GLU A 308 -6.05 9.53 17.04
C GLU A 308 -4.73 9.91 16.36
N LEU A 309 -3.62 9.97 17.12
CA LEU A 309 -2.27 10.19 16.58
C LEU A 309 -1.88 9.09 15.58
N GLU A 310 -2.13 7.81 15.87
CA GLU A 310 -1.86 6.74 14.89
C GLU A 310 -2.75 6.85 13.64
N LYS A 311 -4.00 7.28 13.76
CA LYS A 311 -4.88 7.52 12.59
C LYS A 311 -4.36 8.67 11.73
N LEU A 312 -3.87 9.76 12.35
CA LEU A 312 -3.25 10.89 11.65
C LEU A 312 -1.96 10.47 10.93
N ILE A 313 -1.11 9.68 11.59
CA ILE A 313 0.14 9.16 11.01
C ILE A 313 -0.18 8.23 9.83
N ALA A 314 -1.09 7.27 9.99
CA ALA A 314 -1.52 6.36 8.93
C ALA A 314 -2.12 7.12 7.72
N ALA A 315 -2.93 8.16 7.97
CA ALA A 315 -3.46 9.01 6.91
C ALA A 315 -2.35 9.78 6.17
N LYS A 316 -1.33 10.30 6.87
CA LYS A 316 -0.14 10.90 6.26
C LYS A 316 0.70 9.88 5.46
N GLN A 317 0.74 8.61 5.87
CA GLN A 317 1.45 7.52 5.19
C GLN A 317 0.70 6.92 3.97
N SER A 318 -0.63 7.11 3.88
CA SER A 318 -1.44 6.65 2.75
C SER A 318 -1.34 7.51 1.47
N ARG A 319 -0.49 8.54 1.47
CA ARG A 319 -0.20 9.41 0.32
C ARG A 319 1.30 9.41 0.00
N GLY A 320 1.64 9.71 -1.25
CA GLY A 320 3.02 9.96 -1.64
C GLY A 320 3.50 11.28 -1.02
N ARG A 321 4.76 11.32 -0.59
CA ARG A 321 5.36 12.49 0.06
C ARG A 321 6.75 12.78 -0.48
N VAL A 322 7.12 14.05 -0.44
CA VAL A 322 8.42 14.53 -0.88
C VAL A 322 9.11 15.22 0.29
N PHE A 323 10.34 14.84 0.56
CA PHE A 323 11.17 15.40 1.62
C PHE A 323 12.44 16.02 1.05
N ALA A 324 12.87 17.15 1.61
CA ALA A 324 14.24 17.63 1.48
C ALA A 324 15.09 16.98 2.57
N GLY A 325 16.04 16.13 2.16
CA GLY A 325 16.99 15.43 3.01
C GLY A 325 18.29 16.23 3.21
N PHE A 326 18.68 16.43 4.46
CA PHE A 326 19.89 17.18 4.85
C PHE A 326 20.84 16.32 5.68
N LEU A 327 22.11 16.27 5.28
CA LEU A 327 23.19 15.70 6.09
C LEU A 327 23.87 16.81 6.91
N LEU A 328 23.54 16.90 8.20
CA LEU A 328 23.93 18.00 9.08
C LEU A 328 25.14 17.64 9.95
N LYS A 329 25.86 18.69 10.36
CA LYS A 329 27.04 18.61 11.24
C LYS A 329 27.18 19.87 12.08
N SER A 330 27.83 19.73 13.23
CA SER A 330 28.37 20.83 14.02
C SER A 330 29.23 21.82 13.22
N ILE A 331 29.08 23.12 13.49
CA ILE A 331 29.87 24.21 12.87
C ILE A 331 30.43 25.24 13.89
N LYS A 332 30.29 24.96 15.19
CA LYS A 332 30.68 25.79 16.34
C LYS A 332 29.90 27.09 16.54
N THR A 333 28.70 27.17 15.98
CA THR A 333 27.72 28.25 16.20
C THR A 333 26.32 27.74 15.87
N SER A 334 25.28 28.28 16.51
CA SER A 334 23.90 28.03 16.08
C SER A 334 23.59 28.72 14.76
N TYR A 335 22.67 28.15 13.98
CA TYR A 335 22.29 28.69 12.67
C TYR A 335 20.87 28.31 12.25
N THR A 336 20.28 29.15 11.41
CA THR A 336 19.00 28.95 10.72
C THR A 336 19.27 28.47 9.28
N ILE A 337 18.46 27.53 8.79
CA ILE A 337 18.32 27.22 7.36
C ILE A 337 16.93 27.61 6.90
N GLU A 338 16.85 28.39 5.82
CA GLU A 338 15.61 28.71 5.10
C GLU A 338 15.63 28.04 3.72
N LEU A 339 14.61 27.21 3.46
CA LEU A 339 14.44 26.45 2.23
C LEU A 339 13.37 27.10 1.35
N ARG A 340 13.66 27.25 0.06
CA ARG A 340 12.71 27.75 -0.95
C ARG A 340 12.66 26.81 -2.15
N ILE A 341 11.46 26.60 -2.70
CA ILE A 341 11.27 25.90 -3.97
C ILE A 341 11.26 26.95 -5.08
N CYS A 342 12.24 26.86 -5.97
CA CYS A 342 12.40 27.73 -7.14
C CYS A 342 11.94 27.01 -8.40
N MET A 343 10.86 27.50 -8.99
CA MET A 343 10.29 26.98 -10.24
C MET A 343 11.13 27.41 -11.45
N ARG A 344 10.96 26.73 -12.60
CA ARG A 344 11.74 26.96 -13.84
C ARG A 344 11.65 28.38 -14.43
N ASN A 345 10.64 29.16 -14.03
CA ASN A 345 10.44 30.59 -14.33
C ASN A 345 11.19 31.54 -13.36
N GLN A 346 11.99 31.01 -12.43
CA GLN A 346 12.69 31.71 -11.35
C GLN A 346 11.79 32.30 -10.24
N THR A 347 10.53 31.88 -10.10
CA THR A 347 9.72 32.24 -8.91
C THR A 347 10.02 31.29 -7.75
N CYS A 348 10.44 31.84 -6.60
CA CYS A 348 10.91 31.08 -5.45
C CYS A 348 10.01 31.25 -4.21
N HIS A 349 9.35 30.16 -3.81
CA HIS A 349 8.35 30.12 -2.75
C HIS A 349 8.94 29.53 -1.46
N PRO A 350 8.61 30.03 -0.26
CA PRO A 350 9.07 29.43 1.00
C PRO A 350 8.58 27.99 1.11
N ALA A 351 9.48 27.05 1.41
CA ALA A 351 9.18 25.63 1.53
C ALA A 351 9.38 25.09 2.96
N GLY A 352 10.20 25.76 3.77
CA GLY A 352 10.31 25.48 5.19
C GLY A 352 11.51 26.18 5.83
N ARG A 353 11.60 26.10 7.16
CA ARG A 353 12.69 26.67 7.95
C ARG A 353 12.96 25.76 9.14
N PHE A 354 14.24 25.55 9.46
CA PHE A 354 14.64 24.82 10.66
C PHE A 354 15.94 25.41 11.22
N ASN A 355 16.19 25.12 12.50
CA ASN A 355 17.27 25.75 13.27
C ASN A 355 18.13 24.67 13.93
N ILE A 356 19.41 24.93 14.08
CA ILE A 356 20.38 24.04 14.72
C ILE A 356 21.05 24.80 15.84
N LEU A 357 21.01 24.22 17.04
CA LEU A 357 21.66 24.76 18.24
C LEU A 357 23.12 24.32 18.28
N GLY A 358 24.02 25.27 18.53
CA GLY A 358 25.45 25.01 18.63
C GLY A 358 26.20 26.13 19.35
N GLY A 359 27.50 25.95 19.55
CA GLY A 359 28.34 26.93 20.25
C GLY A 359 29.82 26.66 20.12
N PRO A 360 30.70 27.61 20.48
CA PRO A 360 32.15 27.46 20.28
C PRO A 360 32.75 26.31 21.09
N THR A 361 32.15 26.00 22.26
CA THR A 361 32.47 24.85 23.12
C THR A 361 31.76 23.53 22.74
N GLU A 362 30.99 23.46 21.65
CA GLU A 362 30.30 22.22 21.29
C GLU A 362 31.25 21.05 20.95
N ILE A 363 30.80 19.84 21.24
CA ILE A 363 31.46 18.60 20.79
C ILE A 363 31.24 18.49 19.27
N HIS A 364 32.27 18.08 18.51
CA HIS A 364 32.09 17.85 17.09
C HIS A 364 31.20 16.62 16.84
N TRP A 365 30.04 16.84 16.22
CA TRP A 365 29.06 15.84 15.82
C TRP A 365 28.68 15.96 14.35
N VAL A 366 28.18 14.85 13.79
CA VAL A 366 27.63 14.69 12.43
C VAL A 366 26.53 13.65 12.55
N PHE A 367 25.33 13.91 12.02
CA PHE A 367 24.31 12.85 11.99
C PHE A 367 24.73 11.73 11.03
N ASP A 368 24.52 10.48 11.43
CA ASP A 368 24.72 9.30 10.60
C ASP A 368 23.59 9.09 9.58
N ARG A 369 22.48 9.81 9.73
CA ARG A 369 21.29 9.77 8.88
C ARG A 369 20.88 11.16 8.39
N LEU A 370 19.96 11.20 7.43
CA LEU A 370 19.42 12.44 6.89
C LEU A 370 18.30 12.98 7.78
N PHE A 371 18.40 14.25 8.18
CA PHE A 371 17.22 15.01 8.59
C PHE A 371 16.30 15.18 7.38
N LYS A 372 14.98 15.03 7.56
CA LYS A 372 14.00 15.05 6.46
C LYS A 372 12.96 16.11 6.74
N LEU A 373 12.90 17.14 5.91
CA LEU A 373 11.89 18.18 5.98
C LEU A 373 10.79 17.89 4.94
N ASP A 374 9.54 17.70 5.37
CA ASP A 374 8.41 17.49 4.45
C ASP A 374 8.18 18.77 3.63
N ILE A 375 8.28 18.65 2.30
CA ILE A 375 8.07 19.74 1.34
C ILE A 375 6.85 19.48 0.45
N THR A 376 6.08 18.41 0.72
CA THR A 376 4.94 17.98 -0.09
C THR A 376 3.90 19.09 -0.23
N GLU A 377 3.53 19.74 0.88
CA GLU A 377 2.54 20.82 0.89
C GLU A 377 3.01 22.04 0.08
N ALA A 378 4.29 22.41 0.20
CA ALA A 378 4.86 23.53 -0.54
C ALA A 378 4.93 23.27 -2.06
N LEU A 379 5.05 22.00 -2.49
CA LEU A 379 4.92 21.59 -3.89
C LEU A 379 3.46 21.59 -4.37
N GLU A 380 2.54 21.06 -3.57
CA GLU A 380 1.10 21.05 -3.85
C GLU A 380 0.55 22.48 -4.03
N GLU A 381 1.00 23.44 -3.23
CA GLU A 381 0.64 24.86 -3.36
C GLU A 381 1.13 25.51 -4.67
N GLN A 382 2.19 24.99 -5.29
CA GLN A 382 2.65 25.41 -6.62
C GLN A 382 2.03 24.58 -7.75
N GLY A 383 1.09 23.69 -7.44
CA GLY A 383 0.41 22.84 -8.42
C GLY A 383 1.20 21.62 -8.90
N LEU A 384 2.29 21.27 -8.20
CA LEU A 384 3.08 20.06 -8.45
C LEU A 384 2.55 18.89 -7.60
N THR A 385 2.67 17.67 -8.13
CA THR A 385 2.34 16.44 -7.40
C THR A 385 3.58 15.83 -6.74
N ALA A 386 3.40 14.93 -5.77
CA ALA A 386 4.52 14.26 -5.12
C ALA A 386 5.35 13.43 -6.13
N GLU A 387 4.69 12.86 -7.14
CA GLU A 387 5.30 12.09 -8.22
C GLU A 387 6.15 12.96 -9.18
N ASP A 388 5.87 14.26 -9.31
CA ASP A 388 6.68 15.18 -10.12
C ASP A 388 8.11 15.35 -9.57
N ALA A 389 8.33 15.06 -8.29
CA ALA A 389 9.66 15.04 -7.68
C ALA A 389 10.56 13.88 -8.18
N LEU A 390 10.01 12.91 -8.91
CA LEU A 390 10.80 11.86 -9.57
C LEU A 390 11.57 12.39 -10.81
N ASP A 391 11.17 13.55 -11.34
CA ASP A 391 11.87 14.28 -12.42
C ASP A 391 12.15 15.73 -11.97
N ALA A 392 12.60 15.89 -10.72
CA ALA A 392 12.76 17.19 -10.07
C ALA A 392 13.63 18.16 -10.88
N GLU A 393 14.76 17.69 -11.45
CA GLU A 393 15.67 18.50 -12.27
C GLU A 393 14.98 19.14 -13.50
N ALA A 394 13.88 18.57 -14.00
CA ALA A 394 13.11 19.12 -15.11
C ALA A 394 12.08 20.18 -14.67
N GLN A 395 11.69 20.21 -13.39
CA GLN A 395 10.52 20.94 -12.88
C GLN A 395 10.85 22.03 -11.85
N PHE A 396 11.65 21.75 -10.81
CA PHE A 396 11.95 22.70 -9.73
C PHE A 396 13.34 22.50 -9.11
N THR A 397 13.84 23.52 -8.41
CA THR A 397 15.13 23.48 -7.69
C THR A 397 14.95 23.94 -6.24
N LEU A 398 15.83 23.49 -5.36
CA LEU A 398 15.86 23.92 -3.96
C LEU A 398 16.89 25.04 -3.78
N ASP A 399 16.44 26.24 -3.44
CA ASP A 399 17.29 27.34 -2.98
C ASP A 399 17.40 27.30 -1.45
N VAL A 400 18.64 27.38 -0.95
CA VAL A 400 18.95 27.13 0.46
C VAL A 400 19.78 28.25 1.03
N ASN A 401 19.15 29.07 1.87
CA ASN A 401 19.80 30.19 2.54
C ASN A 401 20.13 29.81 3.98
N VAL A 402 21.35 30.15 4.42
CA VAL A 402 21.86 29.78 5.75
C VAL A 402 22.30 31.03 6.48
N PHE A 403 21.84 31.23 7.70
CA PHE A 403 22.12 32.41 8.52
C PHE A 403 22.65 31.99 9.89
N ASP A 404 23.68 32.66 10.41
CA ASP A 404 24.07 32.52 11.82
C ASP A 404 23.09 33.23 12.78
N VAL A 405 23.32 33.11 14.10
CA VAL A 405 22.51 33.79 15.13
C VAL A 405 22.48 35.30 14.96
N GLU A 406 23.48 35.92 14.35
CA GLU A 406 23.55 37.37 14.11
C GLU A 406 22.77 37.78 12.83
N GLY A 407 22.15 36.82 12.14
CA GLY A 407 21.40 37.04 10.89
C GLY A 407 22.28 37.17 9.65
N LYS A 408 23.57 36.82 9.75
CA LYS A 408 24.54 36.97 8.67
C LYS A 408 24.62 35.69 7.83
N ALA A 409 24.61 35.87 6.51
CA ALA A 409 24.60 34.77 5.57
C ALA A 409 25.91 33.95 5.60
N LEU A 410 25.77 32.64 5.81
CA LEU A 410 26.83 31.65 5.74
C LEU A 410 26.84 30.98 4.35
N LYS A 411 28.03 30.58 3.87
CA LYS A 411 28.13 29.80 2.63
C LYS A 411 27.71 28.36 2.88
N GLN A 412 26.58 27.94 2.31
CA GLN A 412 26.02 26.57 2.40
C GLN A 412 27.09 25.48 2.33
N THR A 413 27.97 25.52 1.33
CA THR A 413 29.03 24.52 1.08
C THR A 413 30.05 24.34 2.22
N LYS A 414 30.12 25.26 3.20
CA LYS A 414 30.91 25.08 4.42
C LYS A 414 30.13 24.34 5.52
N VAL A 415 28.81 24.47 5.50
CA VAL A 415 27.86 24.05 6.54
C VAL A 415 27.33 22.64 6.28
N PHE A 416 26.83 22.35 5.08
CA PHE A 416 26.36 21.01 4.67
C PHE A 416 26.51 20.81 3.14
N GLN A 417 26.27 19.59 2.67
CA GLN A 417 26.24 19.27 1.24
C GLN A 417 24.94 19.80 0.58
N GLU A 418 24.77 19.66 -0.72
CA GLU A 418 23.48 19.98 -1.36
C GLU A 418 22.38 19.03 -0.83
N PRO A 419 21.16 19.52 -0.58
CA PRO A 419 20.07 18.70 -0.08
C PRO A 419 19.63 17.69 -1.14
N VAL A 420 19.26 16.49 -0.69
CA VAL A 420 18.71 15.45 -1.57
C VAL A 420 17.18 15.49 -1.57
N ILE A 421 16.56 15.28 -2.71
CA ILE A 421 15.10 15.14 -2.80
C ILE A 421 14.75 13.66 -2.61
N ILE A 422 13.88 13.36 -1.63
CA ILE A 422 13.47 12.01 -1.27
C ILE A 422 11.98 11.88 -1.53
N PHE A 423 11.59 11.00 -2.46
CA PHE A 423 10.20 10.59 -2.64
C PHE A 423 9.91 9.33 -1.82
N GLU A 424 8.96 9.42 -0.88
CA GLU A 424 8.40 8.27 -0.18
C GLU A 424 7.04 7.90 -0.81
N PRO A 425 6.88 6.67 -1.34
CA PRO A 425 5.61 6.23 -1.90
C PRO A 425 4.58 5.94 -0.79
N PRO A 426 3.27 5.92 -1.12
CA PRO A 426 2.23 5.48 -0.18
C PRO A 426 2.54 4.11 0.41
N GLN A 427 2.39 3.97 1.73
CA GLN A 427 2.64 2.69 2.41
C GLN A 427 1.58 1.65 1.97
N GLY A 428 2.04 0.51 1.45
CA GLY A 428 1.17 -0.51 0.82
C GLY A 428 1.22 -0.53 -0.72
N ALA A 429 1.79 0.50 -1.37
CA ALA A 429 1.96 0.53 -2.82
C ALA A 429 3.13 -0.36 -3.28
N THR A 430 2.85 -1.58 -3.76
CA THR A 430 3.82 -2.37 -4.52
C THR A 430 4.16 -1.66 -5.83
N LYS A 431 5.46 -1.38 -6.09
CA LYS A 431 5.94 -0.74 -7.32
C LYS A 431 5.66 -1.58 -8.57
N ASN A 432 4.48 -1.43 -9.15
CA ASN A 432 4.26 -1.67 -10.57
C ASN A 432 4.67 -0.40 -11.34
N ILE A 433 5.44 -0.56 -12.42
CA ILE A 433 5.92 0.56 -13.24
C ILE A 433 4.72 1.17 -13.99
N VAL A 434 4.23 2.31 -13.52
CA VAL A 434 3.14 3.04 -14.18
C VAL A 434 3.73 4.17 -15.03
N SER A 435 3.86 3.91 -16.32
CA SER A 435 3.80 5.00 -17.30
C SER A 435 2.36 5.55 -17.32
N THR A 436 2.21 6.87 -17.34
CA THR A 436 0.91 7.55 -17.53
C THR A 436 0.25 7.23 -18.89
N THR A 437 0.99 6.56 -19.78
CA THR A 437 0.53 5.90 -21.00
C THR A 437 1.22 4.53 -21.17
N VAL A 438 0.83 3.53 -20.37
CA VAL A 438 1.02 2.14 -20.81
C VAL A 438 0.18 1.94 -22.08
N GLY A 439 0.81 1.50 -23.17
CA GLY A 439 0.20 1.34 -24.49
C GLY A 439 -0.78 0.15 -24.61
N GLY A 440 -1.52 -0.14 -23.55
CA GLY A 440 -2.56 -1.17 -23.48
C GLY A 440 -3.73 -0.65 -22.65
N ILE A 441 -4.90 -0.57 -23.27
CA ILE A 441 -6.14 -0.12 -22.61
C ILE A 441 -6.60 -1.23 -21.64
N GLY A 442 -7.11 -0.85 -20.47
CA GLY A 442 -7.86 -1.77 -19.59
C GLY A 442 -7.03 -2.77 -18.77
N VAL A 443 -5.91 -2.36 -18.17
CA VAL A 443 -5.26 -3.22 -17.16
C VAL A 443 -6.06 -3.18 -15.86
N ARG A 444 -6.52 -4.34 -15.38
CA ARG A 444 -7.15 -4.55 -14.08
C ARG A 444 -6.09 -4.87 -13.03
N LYS A 445 -6.16 -4.22 -11.87
CA LYS A 445 -5.18 -4.29 -10.77
C LYS A 445 -5.86 -4.68 -9.46
N GLU A 446 -5.09 -5.22 -8.51
CA GLU A 446 -5.59 -5.44 -7.16
C GLU A 446 -5.93 -4.10 -6.49
N VAL A 447 -7.10 -4.02 -5.85
CA VAL A 447 -7.65 -2.79 -5.26
C VAL A 447 -6.71 -2.15 -4.23
N SER A 448 -5.94 -2.95 -3.48
CA SER A 448 -4.96 -2.46 -2.51
C SER A 448 -3.70 -1.81 -3.13
N THR A 449 -3.51 -1.94 -4.44
CA THR A 449 -2.33 -1.45 -5.18
C THR A 449 -2.60 -0.22 -6.04
N LEU A 450 -3.84 0.28 -6.03
CA LEU A 450 -4.24 1.46 -6.81
C LEU A 450 -3.60 2.73 -6.25
N SER A 451 -3.06 3.57 -7.14
CA SER A 451 -2.60 4.91 -6.76
C SER A 451 -3.78 5.86 -6.56
N GLN A 452 -3.57 6.94 -5.80
CA GLN A 452 -4.60 7.95 -5.54
C GLN A 452 -5.14 8.60 -6.84
N SER A 453 -4.29 8.74 -7.86
CA SER A 453 -4.72 9.23 -9.18
C SER A 453 -5.71 8.28 -9.87
N GLU A 454 -5.52 6.96 -9.73
CA GLU A 454 -6.38 5.92 -10.28
C GLU A 454 -7.67 5.80 -9.48
N ILE A 455 -7.60 5.85 -8.14
CA ILE A 455 -8.77 5.89 -7.25
C ILE A 455 -9.67 7.08 -7.60
N LYS A 456 -9.10 8.29 -7.67
CA LYS A 456 -9.83 9.51 -8.04
C LYS A 456 -10.41 9.41 -9.46
N ASN A 457 -9.65 8.87 -10.41
CA ASN A 457 -10.11 8.69 -11.78
C ASN A 457 -11.28 7.69 -11.90
N LEU A 458 -11.21 6.54 -11.23
CA LEU A 458 -12.28 5.55 -11.17
C LEU A 458 -13.53 6.10 -10.47
N ARG A 459 -13.37 6.79 -9.32
CA ARG A 459 -14.48 7.46 -8.64
C ARG A 459 -15.15 8.49 -9.55
N MET A 460 -14.38 9.37 -10.20
CA MET A 460 -14.94 10.35 -11.15
C MET A 460 -15.62 9.69 -12.36
N ALA A 461 -15.10 8.57 -12.88
CA ALA A 461 -15.72 7.84 -13.97
C ALA A 461 -17.04 7.17 -13.56
N LEU A 462 -17.09 6.52 -12.39
CA LEU A 462 -18.29 5.89 -11.87
C LEU A 462 -19.37 6.91 -11.52
N ALA A 463 -19.03 8.04 -10.87
CA ALA A 463 -19.99 9.11 -10.59
C ALA A 463 -20.63 9.68 -11.88
N LYS A 464 -19.84 9.86 -12.93
CA LYS A 464 -20.33 10.25 -14.27
C LYS A 464 -21.19 9.18 -14.95
N ASN A 465 -20.98 7.90 -14.62
CA ASN A 465 -21.77 6.80 -15.15
C ASN A 465 -23.10 6.63 -14.38
N GLN A 466 -23.08 6.83 -13.06
CA GLN A 466 -24.26 6.90 -12.20
C GLN A 466 -25.20 8.06 -12.55
N ALA A 467 -24.64 9.19 -13.01
CA ALA A 467 -25.40 10.33 -13.53
C ALA A 467 -25.86 10.18 -15.00
N ASP A 468 -25.52 9.09 -15.68
CA ASP A 468 -25.91 8.84 -17.08
C ASP A 468 -27.20 8.01 -17.15
N PHE A 469 -28.19 8.53 -17.87
CA PHE A 469 -29.48 7.88 -18.14
C PHE A 469 -29.55 7.22 -19.53
N GLY A 470 -28.46 7.27 -20.31
CA GLY A 470 -28.35 6.63 -21.62
C GLY A 470 -28.18 5.10 -21.57
N PRO A 471 -28.07 4.44 -22.73
CA PRO A 471 -27.97 2.97 -22.81
C PRO A 471 -26.68 2.39 -22.22
N ASN A 472 -25.63 3.19 -22.03
CA ASN A 472 -24.41 2.81 -21.28
C ASN A 472 -24.37 3.43 -19.87
N GLY A 473 -25.48 3.96 -19.38
CA GLY A 473 -25.63 4.49 -18.03
C GLY A 473 -25.79 3.39 -16.98
N PHE A 474 -25.44 3.71 -15.73
CA PHE A 474 -25.37 2.77 -14.60
C PHE A 474 -26.64 1.93 -14.44
N GLN A 475 -27.81 2.58 -14.50
CA GLN A 475 -29.11 1.91 -14.37
C GLN A 475 -29.37 0.87 -15.47
N ASN A 476 -28.99 1.19 -16.71
CA ASN A 476 -29.23 0.30 -17.84
C ASN A 476 -28.27 -0.90 -17.82
N ILE A 477 -27.00 -0.69 -17.47
CA ILE A 477 -26.04 -1.81 -17.35
C ILE A 477 -26.38 -2.67 -16.13
N ALA A 478 -26.76 -2.10 -14.98
CA ALA A 478 -27.23 -2.87 -13.82
C ALA A 478 -28.43 -3.79 -14.17
N SER A 479 -29.36 -3.31 -15.02
CA SER A 479 -30.53 -4.08 -15.47
C SER A 479 -30.20 -5.34 -16.30
N PHE A 480 -28.96 -5.52 -16.77
CA PHE A 480 -28.58 -6.71 -17.52
C PHE A 480 -28.47 -7.95 -16.62
N HIS A 481 -28.38 -7.81 -15.30
CA HIS A 481 -28.22 -8.93 -14.37
C HIS A 481 -29.58 -9.49 -13.92
N GLY A 482 -30.25 -8.79 -13.00
CA GLY A 482 -31.46 -9.25 -12.32
C GLY A 482 -32.66 -8.35 -12.61
N GLU A 483 -32.85 -7.32 -11.78
CA GLU A 483 -33.99 -6.40 -11.86
C GLU A 483 -33.63 -5.11 -12.67
N PRO A 484 -34.53 -4.54 -13.49
CA PRO A 484 -35.82 -5.08 -13.93
C PRO A 484 -35.71 -6.28 -14.87
N THR A 485 -36.45 -7.34 -14.54
CA THR A 485 -36.51 -8.63 -15.28
C THR A 485 -37.16 -8.57 -16.68
N THR A 486 -37.51 -7.39 -17.18
CA THR A 486 -38.23 -7.21 -18.46
C THR A 486 -37.38 -7.54 -19.70
N ARG A 487 -36.05 -7.66 -19.55
CA ARG A 487 -35.10 -7.94 -20.64
C ARG A 487 -35.09 -9.41 -21.08
N CYS A 488 -35.23 -10.36 -20.16
CA CYS A 488 -35.18 -11.79 -20.48
C CYS A 488 -36.49 -12.50 -20.15
N THR A 489 -36.84 -13.49 -20.97
CA THR A 489 -38.03 -14.31 -20.75
C THR A 489 -37.71 -15.80 -20.86
N HIS A 490 -38.29 -16.59 -19.95
CA HIS A 490 -38.22 -18.05 -19.95
C HIS A 490 -39.65 -18.60 -19.84
N ALA A 491 -40.02 -19.50 -20.75
CA ALA A 491 -41.37 -20.07 -20.84
C ALA A 491 -42.53 -19.03 -20.86
N GLY A 492 -42.28 -17.81 -21.35
CA GLY A 492 -43.25 -16.72 -21.40
C GLY A 492 -43.33 -15.84 -20.13
N HIS A 493 -42.53 -16.13 -19.10
CA HIS A 493 -42.40 -15.30 -17.89
C HIS A 493 -41.10 -14.48 -17.93
N SER A 494 -41.14 -13.25 -17.41
CA SER A 494 -39.96 -12.41 -17.17
C SER A 494 -39.05 -13.05 -16.13
N VAL A 495 -37.75 -13.07 -16.40
CA VAL A 495 -36.70 -13.65 -15.53
C VAL A 495 -35.45 -12.80 -15.54
N ALA A 496 -34.60 -12.97 -14.53
CA ALA A 496 -33.24 -12.45 -14.53
C ALA A 496 -32.47 -12.93 -15.77
N CYS A 497 -31.63 -12.05 -16.33
CA CYS A 497 -30.83 -12.35 -17.53
C CYS A 497 -29.47 -13.01 -17.21
N CYS A 498 -28.97 -12.86 -15.97
CA CYS A 498 -27.72 -13.47 -15.53
C CYS A 498 -27.77 -15.00 -15.62
N LEU A 499 -26.75 -15.60 -16.23
CA LEU A 499 -26.65 -17.04 -16.35
C LEU A 499 -25.86 -17.59 -15.17
N HIS A 500 -26.52 -18.41 -14.36
CA HIS A 500 -25.99 -19.09 -13.17
C HIS A 500 -26.39 -20.57 -13.22
N GLY A 501 -25.63 -21.44 -12.54
CA GLY A 501 -25.84 -22.88 -12.49
C GLY A 501 -25.57 -23.58 -13.82
N GLN A 502 -24.71 -23.02 -14.67
CA GLN A 502 -24.52 -23.40 -16.06
C GLN A 502 -23.09 -23.08 -16.54
N ALA A 503 -22.52 -23.97 -17.37
CA ALA A 503 -21.15 -23.85 -17.88
C ALA A 503 -20.80 -22.59 -18.70
N ASN A 504 -21.74 -21.67 -18.97
CA ASN A 504 -21.49 -20.36 -19.57
C ASN A 504 -21.51 -19.18 -18.56
N PHE A 505 -21.70 -19.46 -17.27
CA PHE A 505 -21.63 -18.49 -16.16
C PHE A 505 -20.36 -17.61 -16.21
N PRO A 506 -19.13 -18.17 -16.37
CA PRO A 506 -17.92 -17.35 -16.38
C PRO A 506 -17.86 -16.38 -17.57
N GLN A 507 -18.29 -16.82 -18.75
CA GLN A 507 -18.28 -16.01 -19.97
C GLN A 507 -19.35 -14.92 -19.95
N TRP A 508 -20.52 -15.20 -19.38
CA TRP A 508 -21.56 -14.20 -19.21
C TRP A 508 -21.07 -13.05 -18.32
N HIS A 509 -20.51 -13.38 -17.15
CA HIS A 509 -19.98 -12.39 -16.22
C HIS A 509 -18.73 -11.67 -16.75
N ARG A 510 -17.88 -12.34 -17.53
CA ARG A 510 -16.76 -11.73 -18.25
C ARG A 510 -17.21 -10.67 -19.26
N LEU A 511 -18.24 -10.94 -20.07
CA LEU A 511 -18.84 -9.92 -20.95
C LEU A 511 -19.53 -8.82 -20.14
N TYR A 512 -20.17 -9.16 -19.03
CA TYR A 512 -20.87 -8.19 -18.20
C TYR A 512 -19.90 -7.17 -17.59
N LEU A 513 -18.78 -7.64 -17.06
CA LEU A 513 -17.72 -6.80 -16.54
C LEU A 513 -17.07 -5.96 -17.65
N LYS A 514 -16.91 -6.52 -18.86
CA LYS A 514 -16.45 -5.75 -20.03
C LYS A 514 -17.42 -4.64 -20.44
N GLN A 515 -18.74 -4.86 -20.35
CA GLN A 515 -19.75 -3.82 -20.59
C GLN A 515 -19.57 -2.64 -19.64
N TRP A 516 -19.37 -2.92 -18.34
CA TRP A 516 -19.08 -1.90 -17.33
C TRP A 516 -17.76 -1.19 -17.59
N GLU A 517 -16.71 -1.93 -17.92
CA GLU A 517 -15.37 -1.40 -18.16
C GLU A 517 -15.33 -0.43 -19.35
N ASP A 518 -15.93 -0.80 -20.48
CA ASP A 518 -16.05 0.10 -21.65
C ASP A 518 -16.89 1.34 -21.33
N ALA A 519 -17.94 1.20 -20.53
CA ALA A 519 -18.77 2.34 -20.11
C ALA A 519 -18.02 3.30 -19.18
N LEU A 520 -17.20 2.79 -18.25
CA LEU A 520 -16.33 3.60 -17.40
C LEU A 520 -15.19 4.25 -18.20
N THR A 521 -14.57 3.53 -19.14
CA THR A 521 -13.58 4.09 -20.08
C THR A 521 -14.17 5.23 -20.90
N ALA A 522 -15.41 5.10 -21.38
CA ALA A 522 -16.13 6.18 -22.07
C ALA A 522 -16.44 7.40 -21.17
N LYS A 523 -16.43 7.27 -19.83
CA LYS A 523 -16.50 8.41 -18.88
C LYS A 523 -15.13 8.95 -18.46
N GLY A 524 -14.05 8.37 -18.98
CA GLY A 524 -12.66 8.79 -18.78
C GLY A 524 -11.87 7.93 -17.80
N ALA A 525 -12.30 6.71 -17.48
CA ALA A 525 -11.47 5.76 -16.73
C ALA A 525 -10.22 5.36 -17.55
N LYS A 526 -9.05 5.42 -16.91
CA LYS A 526 -7.74 5.07 -17.50
C LYS A 526 -7.28 3.65 -17.14
N VAL A 527 -7.83 3.09 -16.07
CA VAL A 527 -7.53 1.75 -15.54
C VAL A 527 -8.75 0.86 -15.77
N GLY A 528 -8.53 -0.44 -15.96
CA GLY A 528 -9.61 -1.43 -15.95
C GLY A 528 -10.27 -1.52 -14.57
N ILE A 529 -11.36 -2.28 -14.47
CA ILE A 529 -12.05 -2.45 -13.19
C ILE A 529 -11.13 -3.20 -12.21
N PRO A 530 -10.79 -2.62 -11.04
CA PRO A 530 -9.90 -3.27 -10.09
C PRO A 530 -10.53 -4.55 -9.57
N TYR A 531 -9.70 -5.55 -9.26
CA TYR A 531 -10.15 -6.77 -8.58
C TYR A 531 -9.90 -6.66 -7.08
N TRP A 532 -10.69 -7.39 -6.29
CA TRP A 532 -10.48 -7.58 -4.86
C TRP A 532 -10.13 -9.05 -4.61
N ASP A 533 -8.88 -9.34 -4.25
CA ASP A 533 -8.39 -10.69 -3.99
C ASP A 533 -8.84 -11.23 -2.63
N TRP A 534 -10.15 -11.54 -2.55
CA TRP A 534 -10.81 -12.19 -1.43
C TRP A 534 -10.32 -13.62 -1.12
N THR A 535 -9.35 -14.15 -1.87
CA THR A 535 -8.72 -15.43 -1.53
C THR A 535 -7.66 -15.29 -0.43
N LYS A 536 -7.13 -14.08 -0.20
CA LYS A 536 -6.24 -13.73 0.91
C LYS A 536 -7.02 -13.55 2.21
N SER A 537 -6.33 -13.56 3.35
CA SER A 537 -6.90 -13.16 4.64
C SER A 537 -7.11 -11.64 4.70
N PHE A 538 -8.30 -11.19 5.08
CA PHE A 538 -8.62 -9.77 5.28
C PHE A 538 -9.54 -9.60 6.49
N THR A 539 -9.37 -8.51 7.25
CA THR A 539 -10.13 -8.23 8.48
C THR A 539 -11.30 -7.27 8.26
N ALA A 540 -11.40 -6.66 7.08
CA ALA A 540 -12.44 -5.71 6.70
C ALA A 540 -12.59 -5.71 5.16
N LEU A 541 -13.69 -5.13 4.67
CA LEU A 541 -13.85 -4.86 3.24
C LEU A 541 -12.84 -3.77 2.79
N PRO A 542 -12.47 -3.70 1.49
CA PRO A 542 -11.51 -2.72 0.99
C PRO A 542 -11.95 -1.26 1.24
N ALA A 543 -11.04 -0.43 1.76
CA ALA A 543 -11.29 1.00 2.04
C ALA A 543 -11.93 1.75 0.85
N PHE A 544 -11.49 1.40 -0.36
CA PHE A 544 -12.03 1.88 -1.64
C PHE A 544 -13.57 1.84 -1.73
N VAL A 545 -14.22 0.84 -1.11
CA VAL A 545 -15.68 0.67 -1.09
C VAL A 545 -16.35 0.99 0.25
N THR A 546 -15.59 1.32 1.31
CA THR A 546 -16.14 1.61 2.66
C THR A 546 -15.99 3.05 3.10
N GLU A 547 -15.13 3.86 2.46
CA GLU A 547 -15.11 5.32 2.70
C GLU A 547 -16.48 5.93 2.38
N GLU A 548 -17.09 6.63 3.34
CA GLU A 548 -18.44 7.20 3.21
C GLU A 548 -18.47 8.53 2.43
N GLU A 549 -17.45 9.38 2.62
CA GLU A 549 -17.44 10.72 2.03
C GLU A 549 -17.14 10.70 0.52
N ALA A 550 -18.06 11.28 -0.27
CA ALA A 550 -17.92 11.50 -1.72
C ALA A 550 -17.52 10.26 -2.55
N ASN A 551 -17.86 9.05 -2.08
CA ASN A 551 -17.42 7.80 -2.69
C ASN A 551 -18.55 7.07 -3.47
N PRO A 552 -18.56 7.12 -4.82
CA PRO A 552 -19.56 6.44 -5.64
C PRO A 552 -19.46 4.91 -5.61
N PHE A 553 -18.39 4.33 -5.04
CA PHE A 553 -18.25 2.89 -4.81
C PHE A 553 -18.82 2.42 -3.46
N HIS A 554 -19.24 3.34 -2.57
CA HIS A 554 -19.84 2.97 -1.29
C HIS A 554 -21.22 2.32 -1.48
N HIS A 555 -22.05 2.89 -2.34
CA HIS A 555 -23.42 2.46 -2.57
C HIS A 555 -23.86 2.78 -4.00
N GLY A 556 -24.81 2.02 -4.53
CA GLY A 556 -25.54 2.35 -5.76
C GLY A 556 -27.00 2.62 -5.47
N ASN A 557 -27.67 3.36 -6.36
CA ASN A 557 -29.13 3.49 -6.32
C ASN A 557 -29.74 2.42 -7.23
N THR A 558 -30.73 1.68 -6.72
CA THR A 558 -31.49 0.69 -7.49
C THR A 558 -32.54 1.35 -8.38
N HIS A 559 -33.09 0.61 -9.35
CA HIS A 559 -34.18 1.08 -10.21
C HIS A 559 -35.38 1.64 -9.43
N ASN A 560 -35.65 1.09 -8.24
CA ASN A 560 -36.77 1.47 -7.38
C ASN A 560 -36.46 2.64 -6.42
N GLY A 561 -35.33 3.35 -6.62
CA GLY A 561 -34.93 4.48 -5.80
C GLY A 561 -34.49 4.12 -4.37
N LYS A 562 -34.10 2.86 -4.15
CA LYS A 562 -33.52 2.37 -2.88
C LYS A 562 -32.01 2.26 -3.03
N MET A 563 -31.27 2.70 -2.01
CA MET A 563 -29.82 2.52 -1.97
C MET A 563 -29.46 1.07 -1.66
N THR A 564 -28.37 0.57 -2.24
CA THR A 564 -27.82 -0.75 -1.90
C THR A 564 -27.26 -0.74 -0.48
N THR A 565 -27.37 -1.88 0.20
CA THR A 565 -26.97 -2.03 1.60
C THR A 565 -26.18 -3.33 1.79
N ARG A 566 -25.07 -3.27 2.53
CA ARG A 566 -24.23 -4.42 2.85
C ARG A 566 -24.36 -4.74 4.33
N ALA A 567 -24.43 -6.02 4.70
CA ALA A 567 -24.41 -6.48 6.08
C ALA A 567 -23.44 -7.65 6.22
N PRO A 568 -22.11 -7.39 6.19
CA PRO A 568 -21.11 -8.45 6.18
C PRO A 568 -21.24 -9.39 7.39
N ARG A 569 -21.16 -10.70 7.14
CA ARG A 569 -21.17 -11.73 8.18
C ARG A 569 -19.77 -11.97 8.74
N ASP A 570 -19.67 -12.31 10.02
CA ASP A 570 -18.36 -12.59 10.66
C ASP A 570 -17.59 -13.76 10.01
N THR A 571 -18.30 -14.70 9.38
CA THR A 571 -17.74 -15.81 8.59
C THR A 571 -17.00 -15.38 7.33
N LEU A 572 -17.18 -14.13 6.88
CA LEU A 572 -16.44 -13.56 5.76
C LEU A 572 -14.98 -13.29 6.13
N PHE A 573 -14.72 -12.93 7.40
CA PHE A 573 -13.41 -12.51 7.90
C PHE A 573 -12.69 -13.61 8.69
N ASN A 574 -13.45 -14.51 9.32
CA ASN A 574 -12.93 -15.60 10.15
C ASN A 574 -13.31 -16.95 9.52
N ASP A 575 -12.32 -17.72 9.05
CA ASP A 575 -12.53 -19.12 8.70
C ASP A 575 -12.69 -19.95 9.99
N PRO A 576 -13.85 -20.60 10.22
CA PRO A 576 -14.11 -21.38 11.43
C PRO A 576 -13.34 -22.71 11.50
N GLU A 577 -12.70 -23.16 10.41
CA GLU A 577 -12.05 -24.48 10.30
C GLU A 577 -10.53 -24.43 10.51
N PHE A 578 -9.83 -23.48 9.87
CA PHE A 578 -8.35 -23.55 9.75
C PHE A 578 -7.55 -22.30 10.14
N GLY A 579 -8.18 -21.13 10.33
CA GLY A 579 -7.52 -19.90 10.81
C GLY A 579 -6.51 -19.26 9.84
N SER A 580 -5.39 -19.93 9.55
CA SER A 580 -4.32 -19.42 8.66
C SER A 580 -4.56 -19.71 7.17
N GLU A 581 -5.33 -20.74 6.83
CA GLU A 581 -5.78 -20.98 5.45
C GLU A 581 -7.24 -20.56 5.30
N SER A 582 -7.49 -19.53 4.49
CA SER A 582 -8.83 -19.02 4.23
C SER A 582 -9.71 -20.03 3.49
N PHE A 583 -11.00 -20.07 3.82
CA PHE A 583 -12.02 -20.89 3.15
C PHE A 583 -11.94 -20.72 1.63
N PHE A 584 -11.87 -19.47 1.18
CA PHE A 584 -11.78 -19.08 -0.22
C PHE A 584 -10.53 -19.62 -0.92
N TYR A 585 -9.40 -19.65 -0.22
CA TYR A 585 -8.15 -20.23 -0.73
C TYR A 585 -8.32 -21.73 -0.97
N ARG A 586 -8.88 -22.47 0.00
CA ARG A 586 -9.07 -23.92 -0.06
C ARG A 586 -10.05 -24.34 -1.17
N GLN A 587 -11.19 -23.64 -1.29
CA GLN A 587 -12.16 -23.89 -2.37
C GLN A 587 -11.56 -23.58 -3.76
N MET A 588 -10.79 -22.48 -3.89
CA MET A 588 -10.20 -22.13 -5.18
C MET A 588 -9.04 -23.04 -5.60
N LEU A 589 -8.23 -23.53 -4.65
CA LEU A 589 -7.28 -24.61 -4.92
C LEU A 589 -7.99 -25.85 -5.49
N LEU A 590 -9.10 -26.29 -4.88
CA LEU A 590 -9.86 -27.45 -5.36
C LEU A 590 -10.45 -27.25 -6.77
N ALA A 591 -10.82 -26.02 -7.14
CA ALA A 591 -11.19 -25.67 -8.51
C ALA A 591 -9.99 -25.75 -9.46
N PHE A 592 -8.83 -25.20 -9.09
CA PHE A 592 -7.61 -25.23 -9.92
C PHE A 592 -7.02 -26.63 -10.11
N GLU A 593 -7.31 -27.57 -9.22
CA GLU A 593 -7.02 -29.00 -9.40
C GLU A 593 -7.80 -29.63 -10.57
N GLN A 594 -8.95 -29.06 -10.97
CA GLN A 594 -9.77 -29.62 -12.05
C GLN A 594 -9.18 -29.32 -13.44
N THR A 595 -8.96 -30.37 -14.22
CA THR A 595 -8.44 -30.29 -15.60
C THR A 595 -9.53 -30.17 -16.66
N ASP A 596 -10.77 -30.51 -16.33
CA ASP A 596 -11.96 -30.40 -17.18
C ASP A 596 -12.72 -29.11 -16.86
N TYR A 597 -13.13 -28.38 -17.89
CA TYR A 597 -13.71 -27.04 -17.73
C TYR A 597 -15.02 -27.06 -16.91
N CYS A 598 -15.92 -28.02 -17.13
CA CYS A 598 -17.18 -28.07 -16.38
C CYS A 598 -16.98 -28.58 -14.94
N ASN A 599 -15.96 -29.40 -14.67
CA ASN A 599 -15.58 -29.70 -13.28
C ASN A 599 -15.05 -28.46 -12.55
N PHE A 600 -14.22 -27.64 -13.21
CA PHE A 600 -13.73 -26.36 -12.68
C PHE A 600 -14.88 -25.40 -12.38
N GLU A 601 -15.78 -25.20 -13.36
CA GLU A 601 -16.85 -24.21 -13.33
C GLU A 601 -17.79 -24.39 -12.13
N VAL A 602 -18.22 -25.62 -11.81
CA VAL A 602 -19.07 -25.90 -10.63
C VAL A 602 -18.39 -25.54 -9.31
N GLN A 603 -17.09 -25.81 -9.14
CA GLN A 603 -16.38 -25.40 -7.91
C GLN A 603 -16.22 -23.88 -7.84
N PHE A 604 -15.95 -23.27 -9.00
CA PHE A 604 -15.69 -21.85 -9.16
C PHE A 604 -16.94 -20.99 -8.89
N GLU A 605 -18.10 -21.34 -9.44
CA GLU A 605 -19.36 -20.62 -9.21
C GLU A 605 -19.83 -20.70 -7.74
N ILE A 606 -19.74 -21.88 -7.11
CA ILE A 606 -20.12 -22.04 -5.71
C ILE A 606 -19.17 -21.26 -4.77
N THR A 607 -17.89 -21.15 -5.10
CA THR A 607 -16.95 -20.28 -4.38
C THR A 607 -17.33 -18.80 -4.52
N HIS A 608 -17.73 -18.37 -5.72
CA HIS A 608 -18.23 -17.03 -6.01
C HIS A 608 -19.48 -16.68 -5.17
N ASN A 609 -20.44 -17.60 -5.07
CA ASN A 609 -21.70 -17.40 -4.34
C ASN A 609 -21.51 -17.06 -2.85
N ALA A 610 -20.43 -17.54 -2.23
CA ALA A 610 -20.13 -17.27 -0.82
C ALA A 610 -19.84 -15.78 -0.56
N ILE A 611 -19.13 -15.07 -1.46
CA ILE A 611 -18.88 -13.63 -1.31
C ILE A 611 -20.19 -12.83 -1.38
N HIS A 612 -21.08 -13.18 -2.30
CA HIS A 612 -22.41 -12.57 -2.43
C HIS A 612 -23.23 -12.72 -1.15
N SER A 613 -23.41 -13.97 -0.68
CA SER A 613 -24.19 -14.27 0.53
C SER A 613 -23.62 -13.61 1.78
N TRP A 614 -22.29 -13.66 1.96
CA TRP A 614 -21.67 -13.21 3.20
C TRP A 614 -21.41 -11.70 3.23
N THR A 615 -21.27 -11.04 2.09
CA THR A 615 -21.14 -9.56 2.03
C THR A 615 -22.49 -8.86 2.08
N GLY A 616 -23.50 -9.41 1.39
CA GLY A 616 -24.86 -8.91 1.48
C GLY A 616 -25.50 -9.18 2.84
N GLY A 617 -25.25 -10.35 3.43
CA GLY A 617 -25.90 -10.79 4.67
C GLY A 617 -27.41 -10.79 4.54
N GLN A 618 -28.12 -10.42 5.61
CA GLN A 618 -29.58 -10.35 5.66
C GLN A 618 -30.18 -9.11 4.93
N SER A 619 -29.36 -8.34 4.22
CA SER A 619 -29.77 -7.14 3.49
C SER A 619 -30.65 -7.47 2.27
N PRO A 620 -31.87 -6.89 2.15
CA PRO A 620 -32.74 -7.13 1.00
C PRO A 620 -32.28 -6.42 -0.28
N TYR A 621 -31.38 -5.44 -0.18
CA TYR A 621 -30.82 -4.67 -1.31
C TYR A 621 -29.29 -4.82 -1.37
N GLY A 622 -28.77 -5.97 -0.95
CA GLY A 622 -27.34 -6.27 -0.91
C GLY A 622 -26.90 -7.29 -1.95
N MET A 623 -25.62 -7.63 -1.92
CA MET A 623 -25.02 -8.64 -2.80
C MET A 623 -25.62 -10.05 -2.61
N SER A 624 -26.31 -10.32 -1.50
CA SER A 624 -26.92 -11.61 -1.21
C SER A 624 -28.21 -11.89 -2.00
N THR A 625 -28.69 -10.92 -2.78
CA THR A 625 -29.89 -11.05 -3.63
C THR A 625 -29.53 -10.98 -5.12
N LEU A 626 -29.99 -11.95 -5.91
CA LEU A 626 -29.73 -12.04 -7.35
C LEU A 626 -30.27 -10.81 -8.10
N GLU A 627 -31.42 -10.31 -7.64
CA GLU A 627 -32.15 -9.18 -8.21
C GLU A 627 -31.36 -7.86 -8.10
N TYR A 628 -30.69 -7.61 -6.96
CA TYR A 628 -30.07 -6.32 -6.66
C TYR A 628 -28.55 -6.30 -6.62
N THR A 629 -27.86 -7.44 -6.61
CA THR A 629 -26.40 -7.47 -6.42
C THR A 629 -25.62 -6.61 -7.43
N ALA A 630 -26.08 -6.51 -8.68
CA ALA A 630 -25.41 -5.73 -9.73
C ALA A 630 -25.52 -4.20 -9.56
N TYR A 631 -26.39 -3.73 -8.67
CA TYR A 631 -26.45 -2.32 -8.29
C TYR A 631 -25.40 -1.93 -7.25
N ASP A 632 -24.80 -2.89 -6.53
CA ASP A 632 -23.74 -2.58 -5.57
C ASP A 632 -22.39 -2.48 -6.30
N PRO A 633 -21.65 -1.36 -6.23
CA PRO A 633 -20.36 -1.22 -6.92
C PRO A 633 -19.28 -2.25 -6.52
N LEU A 634 -19.41 -2.90 -5.35
CA LEU A 634 -18.53 -4.00 -4.93
C LEU A 634 -18.69 -5.26 -5.81
N PHE A 635 -19.84 -5.43 -6.47
CA PHE A 635 -20.04 -6.44 -7.52
C PHE A 635 -18.94 -6.38 -8.58
N LEU A 636 -18.56 -5.17 -9.01
CA LEU A 636 -17.55 -4.96 -10.05
C LEU A 636 -16.17 -5.49 -9.61
N LEU A 637 -15.79 -5.23 -8.36
CA LEU A 637 -14.51 -5.69 -7.79
C LEU A 637 -14.50 -7.20 -7.54
N HIS A 638 -15.63 -7.74 -7.06
CA HIS A 638 -15.79 -9.17 -6.87
C HIS A 638 -15.71 -9.93 -8.20
N HIS A 639 -16.49 -9.52 -9.21
CA HIS A 639 -16.50 -10.14 -10.53
C HIS A 639 -15.19 -9.94 -11.31
N SER A 640 -14.46 -8.85 -11.06
CA SER A 640 -13.10 -8.67 -11.57
C SER A 640 -12.11 -9.68 -10.98
N ASN A 641 -12.24 -10.05 -9.70
CA ASN A 641 -11.46 -11.15 -9.14
C ASN A 641 -11.92 -12.51 -9.66
N VAL A 642 -13.23 -12.75 -9.76
CA VAL A 642 -13.81 -13.99 -10.31
C VAL A 642 -13.25 -14.25 -11.71
N ASP A 643 -13.32 -13.26 -12.60
CA ASP A 643 -12.75 -13.34 -13.95
C ASP A 643 -11.21 -13.51 -13.94
N ARG A 644 -10.50 -12.90 -12.97
CA ARG A 644 -9.06 -13.15 -12.76
C ARG A 644 -8.77 -14.60 -12.37
N GLN A 645 -9.54 -15.22 -11.47
CA GLN A 645 -9.34 -16.62 -11.12
C GLN A 645 -9.60 -17.53 -12.33
N PHE A 646 -10.59 -17.22 -13.17
CA PHE A 646 -10.77 -17.93 -14.45
C PHE A 646 -9.56 -17.77 -15.38
N ALA A 647 -8.98 -16.57 -15.51
CA ALA A 647 -7.74 -16.35 -16.26
C ALA A 647 -6.53 -17.12 -15.68
N ILE A 648 -6.42 -17.26 -14.35
CA ILE A 648 -5.41 -18.10 -13.68
C ILE A 648 -5.59 -19.58 -14.05
N TRP A 649 -6.84 -20.09 -14.04
CA TRP A 649 -7.12 -21.45 -14.50
C TRP A 649 -6.74 -21.64 -15.98
N GLN A 650 -7.06 -20.68 -16.86
CA GLN A 650 -6.65 -20.74 -18.26
C GLN A 650 -5.11 -20.76 -18.43
N ALA A 651 -4.38 -20.01 -17.61
CA ALA A 651 -2.91 -20.04 -17.59
C ALA A 651 -2.34 -21.37 -17.08
N LEU A 652 -2.93 -21.97 -16.04
CA LEU A 652 -2.60 -23.32 -15.58
C LEU A 652 -2.85 -24.37 -16.67
N GLN A 653 -3.99 -24.31 -17.36
CA GLN A 653 -4.32 -25.24 -18.45
C GLN A 653 -3.33 -25.09 -19.62
N LYS A 654 -2.96 -23.85 -19.99
CA LYS A 654 -1.92 -23.57 -20.98
C LYS A 654 -0.56 -24.14 -20.56
N PHE A 655 -0.18 -24.04 -19.29
CA PHE A 655 1.03 -24.64 -18.73
C PHE A 655 1.00 -26.18 -18.75
N ARG A 656 -0.17 -26.79 -18.44
CA ARG A 656 -0.40 -28.23 -18.48
C ARG A 656 -0.43 -28.81 -19.91
N GLY A 657 -0.47 -27.97 -20.94
CA GLY A 657 -0.66 -28.39 -22.34
C GLY A 657 -2.10 -28.81 -22.67
N LEU A 658 -3.08 -28.38 -21.87
CA LEU A 658 -4.50 -28.68 -22.02
C LEU A 658 -5.26 -27.54 -22.73
N PRO A 659 -6.45 -27.80 -23.30
CA PRO A 659 -7.28 -26.76 -23.87
C PRO A 659 -7.65 -25.70 -22.82
N TYR A 660 -7.36 -24.44 -23.13
CA TYR A 660 -7.64 -23.27 -22.27
C TYR A 660 -8.60 -22.26 -22.93
N ASN A 661 -8.70 -22.27 -24.27
CA ASN A 661 -9.60 -21.42 -25.06
C ASN A 661 -10.77 -22.20 -25.69
N SER A 662 -11.07 -23.39 -25.19
CA SER A 662 -12.20 -24.22 -25.62
C SER A 662 -12.57 -25.23 -24.53
N ALA A 663 -13.83 -25.67 -24.52
CA ALA A 663 -14.31 -26.76 -23.69
C ALA A 663 -14.89 -27.89 -24.56
N ASN A 664 -14.69 -29.12 -24.10
CA ASN A 664 -15.26 -30.36 -24.64
C ASN A 664 -16.68 -30.65 -24.09
N CYS A 665 -17.04 -30.03 -22.96
CA CYS A 665 -18.34 -30.13 -22.31
C CYS A 665 -19.25 -28.95 -22.70
N ALA A 666 -20.56 -29.09 -22.49
CA ALA A 666 -21.57 -28.04 -22.74
C ALA A 666 -21.55 -27.35 -24.13
N VAL A 667 -20.99 -28.01 -25.16
CA VAL A 667 -20.72 -27.41 -26.49
C VAL A 667 -21.93 -26.71 -27.09
N GLN A 668 -23.13 -27.31 -27.03
CA GLN A 668 -24.36 -26.70 -27.55
C GLN A 668 -24.74 -25.39 -26.86
N LEU A 669 -24.44 -25.25 -25.57
CA LEU A 669 -24.70 -24.05 -24.78
C LEU A 669 -23.65 -22.97 -25.10
N LEU A 670 -22.38 -23.36 -25.20
CA LEU A 670 -21.26 -22.42 -25.44
C LEU A 670 -21.30 -21.75 -26.82
N HIS A 671 -21.98 -22.36 -27.80
CA HIS A 671 -22.21 -21.80 -29.13
C HIS A 671 -23.42 -20.86 -29.22
N GLN A 672 -24.29 -20.79 -28.20
CA GLN A 672 -25.45 -19.90 -28.20
C GLN A 672 -25.04 -18.46 -27.85
N PRO A 673 -25.60 -17.44 -28.52
CA PRO A 673 -25.44 -16.05 -28.11
C PRO A 673 -26.11 -15.81 -26.74
N MET A 674 -25.38 -15.15 -25.85
CA MET A 674 -25.84 -14.82 -24.50
C MET A 674 -26.60 -13.49 -24.51
N ARG A 675 -27.81 -13.50 -23.96
CA ARG A 675 -28.61 -12.28 -23.74
C ARG A 675 -28.24 -11.58 -22.44
N PRO A 676 -28.39 -10.25 -22.35
CA PRO A 676 -28.86 -9.35 -23.41
C PRO A 676 -27.75 -8.88 -24.37
N PHE A 677 -26.51 -9.37 -24.24
CA PHE A 677 -25.38 -8.88 -25.06
C PHE A 677 -25.58 -9.04 -26.57
N SER A 678 -26.26 -10.12 -26.99
CA SER A 678 -26.60 -10.38 -28.39
C SER A 678 -27.67 -9.47 -28.99
N ASP A 679 -28.44 -8.77 -28.15
CA ASP A 679 -29.65 -8.08 -28.57
C ASP A 679 -29.34 -6.73 -29.25
N GLU A 680 -30.28 -6.24 -30.07
CA GLU A 680 -30.00 -5.10 -30.95
C GLU A 680 -29.87 -3.76 -30.22
N ASP A 681 -30.44 -3.66 -29.01
CA ASP A 681 -30.36 -2.49 -28.13
C ASP A 681 -29.02 -2.39 -27.37
N ASN A 682 -28.20 -3.45 -27.36
CA ASN A 682 -26.84 -3.36 -26.84
C ASN A 682 -25.96 -2.51 -27.78
N VAL A 683 -25.69 -1.29 -27.32
CA VAL A 683 -24.89 -0.28 -28.04
C VAL A 683 -23.38 -0.55 -28.01
N ASN A 684 -22.89 -1.50 -27.21
CA ASN A 684 -21.46 -1.84 -27.18
C ASN A 684 -21.12 -2.88 -28.27
N PRO A 685 -20.35 -2.51 -29.32
CA PRO A 685 -20.01 -3.43 -30.40
C PRO A 685 -19.12 -4.58 -29.94
N THR A 686 -18.29 -4.38 -28.92
CA THR A 686 -17.34 -5.38 -28.40
C THR A 686 -18.09 -6.56 -27.77
N THR A 687 -19.03 -6.28 -26.86
CA THR A 687 -19.82 -7.33 -26.19
C THR A 687 -20.85 -7.97 -27.13
N ARG A 688 -21.42 -7.21 -28.05
CA ARG A 688 -22.36 -7.72 -29.07
C ARG A 688 -21.69 -8.67 -30.06
N THR A 689 -20.52 -8.32 -30.58
CA THR A 689 -19.76 -9.16 -31.55
C THR A 689 -19.26 -10.45 -30.92
N ASN A 690 -18.90 -10.42 -29.63
CA ASN A 690 -18.38 -11.58 -28.90
C ASN A 690 -19.44 -12.21 -27.97
N SER A 691 -20.73 -12.09 -28.30
CA SER A 691 -21.84 -12.50 -27.42
C SER A 691 -22.00 -14.01 -27.21
N ARG A 692 -21.32 -14.87 -27.98
CA ARG A 692 -21.32 -16.34 -27.77
C ARG A 692 -20.20 -16.71 -26.80
N ALA A 693 -20.46 -17.56 -25.81
CA ALA A 693 -19.46 -17.94 -24.80
C ALA A 693 -18.14 -18.45 -25.39
N ILE A 694 -18.18 -19.18 -26.52
CA ILE A 694 -16.96 -19.64 -27.22
C ILE A 694 -16.03 -18.50 -27.69
N ASP A 695 -16.53 -17.29 -27.96
CA ASP A 695 -15.72 -16.13 -28.35
C ASP A 695 -15.07 -15.41 -27.14
N VAL A 696 -15.53 -15.69 -25.91
CA VAL A 696 -15.16 -14.98 -24.67
C VAL A 696 -14.09 -15.71 -23.84
N PHE A 697 -13.72 -16.94 -24.21
CA PHE A 697 -12.62 -17.63 -23.54
C PHE A 697 -11.31 -16.83 -23.66
N ASP A 698 -11.02 -16.25 -24.82
CA ASP A 698 -9.84 -15.41 -24.99
C ASP A 698 -10.11 -13.99 -24.48
N TYR A 699 -9.61 -13.67 -23.28
CA TYR A 699 -9.77 -12.33 -22.72
C TYR A 699 -8.91 -11.28 -23.42
N GLU A 700 -7.80 -11.64 -24.07
CA GLU A 700 -6.95 -10.69 -24.80
C GLU A 700 -7.71 -10.10 -26.00
N ARG A 701 -8.59 -10.89 -26.62
CA ARG A 701 -9.53 -10.45 -27.68
C ARG A 701 -10.51 -9.36 -27.22
N LEU A 702 -10.71 -9.21 -25.92
CA LEU A 702 -11.57 -8.17 -25.32
C LEU A 702 -10.80 -6.90 -24.93
N ASN A 703 -9.50 -6.79 -25.27
CA ASN A 703 -8.67 -5.61 -24.99
C ASN A 703 -8.69 -5.20 -23.50
N TYR A 704 -8.46 -6.15 -22.60
CA TYR A 704 -8.11 -5.91 -21.20
C TYR A 704 -7.07 -6.93 -20.74
N GLN A 705 -6.36 -6.64 -19.65
CA GLN A 705 -5.34 -7.51 -19.08
C GLN A 705 -5.38 -7.46 -17.55
N TYR A 706 -4.70 -8.39 -16.88
CA TYR A 706 -4.42 -8.32 -15.45
C TYR A 706 -2.96 -7.89 -15.23
N ASP A 707 -2.70 -7.17 -14.15
CA ASP A 707 -1.35 -6.80 -13.72
C ASP A 707 -0.46 -8.03 -13.45
N ASN A 708 -1.03 -9.09 -12.86
CA ASN A 708 -0.38 -10.38 -12.65
C ASN A 708 -1.40 -11.53 -12.49
N LEU A 709 -0.98 -12.75 -12.85
CA LEU A 709 -1.73 -14.00 -12.65
C LEU A 709 -1.15 -14.88 -11.53
N ASN A 710 -0.39 -14.30 -10.60
CA ASN A 710 0.19 -15.06 -9.48
C ASN A 710 -0.88 -15.30 -8.40
N PHE A 711 -0.91 -16.50 -7.84
CA PHE A 711 -1.86 -16.89 -6.79
C PHE A 711 -1.12 -16.99 -5.46
N HIS A 712 -1.44 -16.13 -4.48
CA HIS A 712 -0.75 -16.10 -3.17
C HIS A 712 0.78 -15.96 -3.28
N GLY A 713 1.25 -15.21 -4.28
CA GLY A 713 2.68 -15.04 -4.58
C GLY A 713 3.30 -16.17 -5.40
N LEU A 714 2.63 -17.32 -5.53
CA LEU A 714 3.06 -18.43 -6.39
C LEU A 714 2.86 -18.08 -7.86
N THR A 715 3.88 -18.32 -8.67
CA THR A 715 3.78 -18.33 -10.13
C THR A 715 3.00 -19.54 -10.62
N ILE A 716 2.51 -19.52 -11.87
CA ILE A 716 1.72 -20.63 -12.45
C ILE A 716 2.43 -22.01 -12.34
N PRO A 717 3.76 -22.14 -12.57
CA PRO A 717 4.47 -23.42 -12.36
C PRO A 717 4.51 -23.86 -10.89
N GLU A 718 4.73 -22.94 -9.95
CA GLU A 718 4.78 -23.23 -8.51
C GLU A 718 3.40 -23.62 -7.98
N LEU A 719 2.36 -22.94 -8.45
CA LEU A 719 0.96 -23.30 -8.19
C LEU A 719 0.66 -24.72 -8.71
N ASN A 720 1.09 -25.06 -9.93
CA ASN A 720 0.89 -26.42 -10.43
C ASN A 720 1.61 -27.47 -9.56
N ASN A 721 2.83 -27.19 -9.11
CA ASN A 721 3.55 -28.11 -8.21
C ASN A 721 2.80 -28.34 -6.89
N LEU A 722 2.24 -27.27 -6.28
CA LEU A 722 1.40 -27.38 -5.08
C LEU A 722 0.15 -28.23 -5.31
N LEU A 723 -0.53 -28.04 -6.45
CA LEU A 723 -1.72 -28.82 -6.82
C LEU A 723 -1.37 -30.30 -7.06
N ASP A 724 -0.25 -30.58 -7.74
CA ASP A 724 0.26 -31.94 -7.95
C ASP A 724 0.64 -32.61 -6.62
N GLU A 725 1.19 -31.87 -5.65
CA GLU A 725 1.51 -32.39 -4.30
C GLU A 725 0.25 -32.74 -3.50
N ARG A 726 -0.78 -31.87 -3.52
CA ARG A 726 -2.09 -32.15 -2.90
C ARG A 726 -2.78 -33.39 -3.48
N GLN A 727 -2.57 -33.67 -4.77
CA GLN A 727 -3.10 -34.86 -5.44
C GLN A 727 -2.36 -36.17 -5.10
N ARG A 728 -1.22 -36.12 -4.38
CA ARG A 728 -0.49 -37.33 -3.93
C ARG A 728 -1.06 -37.96 -2.65
N THR A 729 -1.93 -37.26 -1.93
CA THR A 729 -2.57 -37.75 -0.70
C THR A 729 -3.98 -38.26 -0.96
N ASP A 730 -4.37 -39.33 -0.25
CA ASP A 730 -5.75 -39.84 -0.25
C ASP A 730 -6.68 -38.78 0.35
N ARG A 731 -7.79 -38.47 -0.34
CA ARG A 731 -8.76 -37.44 0.05
C ARG A 731 -10.20 -37.93 -0.05
N ILE A 732 -11.07 -37.31 0.74
CA ILE A 732 -12.47 -37.71 0.90
C ILE A 732 -13.33 -36.48 0.63
N PHE A 733 -14.29 -36.62 -0.29
CA PHE A 733 -15.17 -35.53 -0.69
C PHE A 733 -16.62 -35.86 -0.39
N ALA A 734 -17.36 -34.88 0.15
CA ALA A 734 -18.81 -34.85 0.09
C ALA A 734 -19.23 -34.28 -1.28
N GLU A 735 -20.18 -34.95 -1.93
CA GLU A 735 -20.63 -34.61 -3.29
C GLU A 735 -22.11 -34.23 -3.29
N PHE A 736 -22.43 -33.02 -3.75
CA PHE A 736 -23.78 -32.44 -3.76
C PHE A 736 -24.27 -32.21 -5.19
N LEU A 737 -25.50 -32.65 -5.48
CA LEU A 737 -26.22 -32.26 -6.70
C LEU A 737 -27.07 -31.02 -6.40
N LEU A 738 -26.72 -29.88 -6.98
CA LEU A 738 -27.38 -28.60 -6.71
C LEU A 738 -28.27 -28.16 -7.89
N HIS A 739 -29.37 -27.49 -7.54
CA HIS A 739 -30.31 -26.86 -8.48
C HIS A 739 -30.86 -25.57 -7.87
N GLY A 740 -31.51 -24.75 -8.70
CA GLY A 740 -32.15 -23.51 -8.26
C GLY A 740 -33.15 -23.73 -7.12
N LEU A 741 -33.04 -22.90 -6.08
CA LEU A 741 -33.90 -22.93 -4.89
C LEU A 741 -34.93 -21.79 -4.87
N ARG A 742 -34.89 -20.88 -5.86
CA ARG A 742 -35.66 -19.62 -5.96
C ARG A 742 -35.44 -18.63 -4.81
N VAL A 743 -34.36 -18.82 -4.06
CA VAL A 743 -33.92 -17.95 -2.97
C VAL A 743 -32.44 -18.20 -2.72
N SER A 744 -31.68 -17.16 -2.41
CA SER A 744 -30.33 -17.32 -1.88
C SER A 744 -30.36 -18.01 -0.51
N ALA A 745 -29.50 -19.01 -0.33
CA ALA A 745 -29.39 -19.76 0.91
C ALA A 745 -27.94 -20.16 1.21
N ASP A 746 -27.61 -20.23 2.49
CA ASP A 746 -26.40 -20.87 2.99
C ASP A 746 -26.73 -22.29 3.43
N ILE A 747 -25.88 -23.23 3.03
CA ILE A 747 -25.97 -24.64 3.35
C ILE A 747 -24.81 -24.96 4.30
N VAL A 748 -25.15 -25.28 5.54
CA VAL A 748 -24.23 -25.82 6.54
C VAL A 748 -24.51 -27.31 6.66
N PHE A 749 -23.46 -28.14 6.63
CA PHE A 749 -23.62 -29.57 6.82
C PHE A 749 -22.64 -30.13 7.86
N ASN A 750 -23.15 -31.03 8.69
CA ASN A 750 -22.41 -31.74 9.71
C ASN A 750 -22.25 -33.21 9.28
N LEU A 751 -21.10 -33.81 9.60
CA LEU A 751 -20.86 -35.24 9.48
C LEU A 751 -21.05 -35.88 10.85
N CYS A 752 -21.89 -36.91 10.93
CA CYS A 752 -22.28 -37.57 12.17
C CYS A 752 -21.92 -39.06 12.14
N ASP A 753 -21.31 -39.57 13.21
CA ASP A 753 -21.02 -41.00 13.38
C ASP A 753 -22.29 -41.84 13.64
N ALA A 754 -22.11 -43.16 13.85
CA ALA A 754 -23.20 -44.08 14.16
C ALA A 754 -23.81 -43.90 15.56
N GLN A 755 -23.22 -43.03 16.39
CA GLN A 755 -23.63 -42.68 17.74
C GLN A 755 -24.25 -41.26 17.81
N ASN A 756 -24.43 -40.60 16.66
CA ASN A 756 -24.87 -39.21 16.50
C ASN A 756 -23.92 -38.17 17.12
N HIS A 757 -22.62 -38.46 17.22
CA HIS A 757 -21.63 -37.40 17.43
C HIS A 757 -21.38 -36.68 16.10
N CYS A 758 -21.91 -35.46 16.00
CA CYS A 758 -21.78 -34.62 14.81
C CYS A 758 -20.62 -33.64 14.95
N GLN A 759 -19.87 -33.44 13.86
CA GLN A 759 -18.93 -32.33 13.70
C GLN A 759 -19.26 -31.52 12.45
N PHE A 760 -19.04 -30.21 12.51
CA PHE A 760 -19.15 -29.32 11.36
C PHE A 760 -18.24 -29.83 10.24
N ALA A 761 -18.82 -30.11 9.07
CA ALA A 761 -18.12 -30.71 7.94
C ALA A 761 -17.85 -29.73 6.81
N GLY A 762 -18.62 -28.63 6.75
CA GLY A 762 -18.38 -27.52 5.83
C GLY A 762 -19.60 -26.62 5.66
N THR A 763 -19.39 -25.56 4.89
CA THR A 763 -20.43 -24.62 4.48
C THR A 763 -20.23 -24.20 3.02
N PHE A 764 -21.31 -23.94 2.30
CA PHE A 764 -21.31 -23.29 0.99
C PHE A 764 -22.58 -22.45 0.79
N ALA A 765 -22.59 -21.59 -0.23
CA ALA A 765 -23.73 -20.74 -0.53
C ALA A 765 -24.28 -21.01 -1.93
N VAL A 766 -25.58 -20.86 -2.09
CA VAL A 766 -26.29 -20.83 -3.37
C VAL A 766 -26.87 -19.43 -3.53
N LEU A 767 -26.49 -18.73 -4.60
CA LEU A 767 -27.08 -17.46 -4.99
C LEU A 767 -28.36 -17.76 -5.80
N GLY A 768 -29.46 -17.09 -5.46
CA GLY A 768 -30.75 -17.33 -6.10
C GLY A 768 -31.75 -16.21 -5.87
N GLY A 769 -32.85 -16.26 -6.62
CA GLY A 769 -33.85 -15.20 -6.62
C GLY A 769 -35.23 -15.69 -7.00
N SER A 770 -36.23 -14.89 -6.64
CA SER A 770 -37.63 -15.17 -6.96
C SER A 770 -37.91 -15.20 -8.47
N THR A 771 -37.06 -14.52 -9.23
CA THR A 771 -37.10 -14.34 -10.69
C THR A 771 -35.96 -15.06 -11.42
N GLU A 772 -35.25 -15.97 -10.74
CA GLU A 772 -34.13 -16.72 -11.34
C GLU A 772 -34.57 -17.59 -12.53
N MET A 773 -33.65 -17.80 -13.49
CA MET A 773 -33.84 -18.81 -14.51
C MET A 773 -33.67 -20.21 -13.87
N PRO A 774 -34.53 -21.21 -14.16
CA PRO A 774 -34.34 -22.57 -13.64
C PRO A 774 -33.01 -23.17 -14.10
N TRP A 775 -32.20 -23.64 -13.16
CA TRP A 775 -30.91 -24.29 -13.41
C TRP A 775 -30.72 -25.53 -12.53
N ALA A 776 -29.88 -26.44 -13.01
CA ALA A 776 -29.37 -27.62 -12.28
C ALA A 776 -28.06 -28.03 -12.93
N TYR A 777 -27.02 -28.31 -12.14
CA TYR A 777 -25.73 -28.73 -12.69
C TYR A 777 -25.81 -30.12 -13.32
N ASP A 778 -24.99 -30.37 -14.35
CA ASP A 778 -24.79 -31.71 -14.92
C ASP A 778 -23.93 -32.61 -14.02
N ARG A 779 -23.26 -32.03 -13.01
CA ARG A 779 -22.21 -32.62 -12.18
C ARG A 779 -22.41 -32.29 -10.70
N LEU A 780 -21.63 -33.00 -9.87
CA LEU A 780 -21.66 -32.84 -8.41
C LEU A 780 -20.63 -31.77 -7.98
N PHE A 781 -21.07 -30.84 -7.14
CA PHE A 781 -20.19 -29.97 -6.36
C PHE A 781 -19.43 -30.81 -5.32
N ARG A 782 -18.14 -30.54 -5.09
CA ARG A 782 -17.25 -31.36 -4.25
C ARG A 782 -16.74 -30.54 -3.09
N TYR A 783 -16.90 -31.05 -1.88
CA TYR A 783 -16.37 -30.43 -0.68
C TYR A 783 -15.41 -31.39 0.02
N GLU A 784 -14.18 -30.97 0.32
CA GLU A 784 -13.20 -31.83 0.98
C GLU A 784 -13.55 -32.01 2.47
N ILE A 785 -13.82 -33.25 2.89
CA ILE A 785 -14.17 -33.63 4.27
C ILE A 785 -13.10 -34.50 4.94
N THR A 786 -11.93 -34.65 4.31
CA THR A 786 -10.83 -35.54 4.76
C THR A 786 -10.47 -35.35 6.24
N GLN A 787 -10.35 -34.10 6.70
CA GLN A 787 -10.00 -33.81 8.10
C GLN A 787 -11.10 -34.24 9.08
N VAL A 788 -12.37 -33.93 8.78
CA VAL A 788 -13.53 -34.20 9.64
C VAL A 788 -13.85 -35.70 9.71
N PHE A 789 -13.59 -36.42 8.61
CA PHE A 789 -13.65 -37.88 8.59
C PHE A 789 -12.58 -38.51 9.50
N ASN A 790 -11.37 -37.93 9.50
CA ASN A 790 -10.25 -38.37 10.35
C ASN A 790 -10.45 -38.01 11.83
N SER A 791 -11.00 -36.84 12.16
CA SER A 791 -11.26 -36.42 13.56
C SER A 791 -12.34 -37.28 14.23
N LEU A 792 -13.39 -37.64 13.48
CA LEU A 792 -14.41 -38.62 13.89
C LEU A 792 -13.91 -40.08 13.85
N ARG A 793 -12.66 -40.32 13.41
CA ARG A 793 -12.03 -41.65 13.27
C ARG A 793 -12.83 -42.63 12.42
N LEU A 794 -13.55 -42.10 11.43
CA LEU A 794 -14.32 -42.90 10.48
C LEU A 794 -13.39 -43.60 9.49
N ARG A 795 -13.89 -44.70 8.93
CA ARG A 795 -13.26 -45.49 7.86
C ARG A 795 -14.26 -45.65 6.70
N GLN A 796 -13.78 -46.08 5.53
CA GLN A 796 -14.63 -46.38 4.36
C GLN A 796 -15.81 -47.33 4.66
N ASP A 797 -15.66 -48.23 5.63
CA ASP A 797 -16.68 -49.18 6.09
C ASP A 797 -17.55 -48.70 7.27
N SER A 798 -17.29 -47.50 7.79
CA SER A 798 -18.02 -46.95 8.94
C SER A 798 -19.43 -46.52 8.54
N LYS A 799 -20.39 -46.67 9.46
CA LYS A 799 -21.71 -46.05 9.34
C LYS A 799 -21.61 -44.60 9.79
N PHE A 800 -22.01 -43.68 8.92
CA PHE A 800 -22.10 -42.25 9.18
C PHE A 800 -23.30 -41.70 8.40
N HIS A 801 -23.72 -40.48 8.72
CA HIS A 801 -24.73 -39.74 7.95
C HIS A 801 -24.42 -38.24 7.97
N PHE A 802 -25.10 -37.49 7.11
CA PHE A 802 -25.00 -36.03 7.08
C PHE A 802 -26.27 -35.40 7.62
N GLU A 803 -26.11 -34.40 8.47
CA GLU A 803 -27.15 -33.47 8.85
C GLU A 803 -26.95 -32.19 8.03
N VAL A 804 -27.96 -31.77 7.27
CA VAL A 804 -27.87 -30.61 6.36
C VAL A 804 -28.87 -29.56 6.80
N HIS A 805 -28.39 -28.36 7.10
CA HIS A 805 -29.19 -27.20 7.46
C HIS A 805 -29.15 -26.18 6.33
N ILE A 806 -30.30 -25.89 5.75
CA ILE A 806 -30.46 -24.88 4.71
C ILE A 806 -31.09 -23.65 5.35
N THR A 807 -30.39 -22.50 5.30
CA THR A 807 -30.88 -21.24 5.86
C THR A 807 -30.93 -20.20 4.76
N ALA A 808 -32.14 -19.73 4.42
CA ALA A 808 -32.31 -18.66 3.45
C ALA A 808 -31.75 -17.33 3.99
N VAL A 809 -31.39 -16.42 3.09
CA VAL A 809 -30.77 -15.11 3.41
C VAL A 809 -31.59 -14.25 4.39
N ASN A 810 -32.92 -14.42 4.44
CA ASN A 810 -33.81 -13.77 5.41
C ASN A 810 -33.78 -14.40 6.82
N GLY A 811 -32.97 -15.43 7.06
CA GLY A 811 -32.88 -16.19 8.30
C GLY A 811 -33.89 -17.34 8.46
N THR A 812 -34.76 -17.62 7.48
CA THR A 812 -35.69 -18.76 7.58
C THR A 812 -34.98 -20.08 7.28
N HIS A 813 -35.05 -21.02 8.22
CA HIS A 813 -34.64 -22.41 7.96
C HIS A 813 -35.60 -23.06 6.96
N MET A 814 -35.04 -23.77 5.98
CA MET A 814 -35.77 -24.47 4.92
C MET A 814 -35.70 -25.98 5.11
N GLU A 815 -36.65 -26.70 4.51
CA GLU A 815 -36.71 -28.17 4.56
C GLU A 815 -35.45 -28.80 3.95
N PRO A 816 -34.70 -29.65 4.69
CA PRO A 816 -33.48 -30.28 4.18
C PRO A 816 -33.69 -31.13 2.92
N SER A 817 -34.92 -31.63 2.69
CA SER A 817 -35.29 -32.40 1.50
C SER A 817 -35.27 -31.61 0.19
N LEU A 818 -35.06 -30.30 0.24
CA LEU A 818 -34.82 -29.47 -0.95
C LEU A 818 -33.50 -29.80 -1.64
N LEU A 819 -32.54 -30.40 -0.92
CA LEU A 819 -31.33 -30.96 -1.50
C LEU A 819 -31.30 -32.47 -1.29
N ARG A 820 -30.74 -33.19 -2.27
CA ARG A 820 -30.49 -34.63 -2.10
C ARG A 820 -29.35 -34.82 -1.09
N SER A 821 -29.48 -35.82 -0.22
CA SER A 821 -28.39 -36.21 0.69
C SER A 821 -27.09 -36.43 -0.09
N PRO A 822 -25.95 -35.87 0.36
CA PRO A 822 -24.71 -35.92 -0.39
C PRO A 822 -24.15 -37.35 -0.48
N SER A 823 -23.48 -37.66 -1.60
CA SER A 823 -22.64 -38.85 -1.72
C SER A 823 -21.25 -38.61 -1.13
N VAL A 824 -20.50 -39.68 -0.87
CA VAL A 824 -19.09 -39.58 -0.46
C VAL A 824 -18.21 -40.26 -1.49
N GLN A 825 -17.21 -39.53 -1.99
CA GLN A 825 -16.20 -40.03 -2.90
C GLN A 825 -14.86 -40.16 -2.18
N PHE A 826 -14.24 -41.33 -2.27
CA PHE A 826 -12.87 -41.57 -1.85
C PHE A 826 -11.95 -41.49 -3.07
N VAL A 827 -11.02 -40.52 -3.06
CA VAL A 827 -10.05 -40.30 -4.14
C VAL A 827 -8.68 -40.70 -3.62
N PRO A 828 -8.09 -41.82 -4.09
CA PRO A 828 -6.75 -42.21 -3.68
C PRO A 828 -5.71 -41.25 -4.24
N GLY A 829 -4.66 -40.99 -3.46
CA GLY A 829 -3.53 -40.17 -3.87
C GLY A 829 -2.71 -40.84 -4.96
N GLY A 830 -2.26 -40.06 -5.95
CA GLY A 830 -1.55 -40.55 -7.15
C GLY A 830 -0.18 -41.17 -6.86
N LYS A 831 -0.16 -42.43 -6.38
CA LYS A 831 1.06 -43.19 -6.11
C LYS A 831 1.55 -43.97 -7.35
N GLY A 832 2.19 -43.23 -8.25
CA GLY A 832 3.14 -43.74 -9.23
C GLY A 832 2.57 -44.14 -10.59
N TYR A 833 3.28 -43.70 -11.64
CA TYR A 833 3.20 -44.21 -13.01
C TYR A 833 1.79 -44.33 -13.63
N ASP A 834 0.97 -43.29 -13.53
CA ASP A 834 0.05 -43.03 -14.64
C ASP A 834 0.88 -42.57 -15.85
N VAL A 835 1.07 -43.50 -16.78
CA VAL A 835 1.37 -43.16 -18.17
C VAL A 835 0.30 -42.16 -18.58
N LYS A 836 0.70 -40.91 -18.86
CA LYS A 836 -0.23 -39.91 -19.42
C LYS A 836 -0.86 -40.55 -20.66
N ALA A 837 -2.09 -41.05 -20.51
CA ALA A 837 -2.87 -41.51 -21.64
C ALA A 837 -2.86 -40.35 -22.63
N PRO A 838 -2.48 -40.56 -23.90
CA PRO A 838 -2.41 -39.46 -24.84
C PRO A 838 -3.83 -38.88 -24.98
N VAL A 839 -4.07 -37.77 -24.28
CA VAL A 839 -5.25 -36.95 -24.49
C VAL A 839 -5.25 -36.67 -25.98
N PRO A 840 -6.32 -37.01 -26.73
CA PRO A 840 -6.36 -36.75 -28.15
C PRO A 840 -6.20 -35.24 -28.33
N LEU A 841 -5.00 -34.81 -28.74
CA LEU A 841 -4.75 -33.43 -29.10
C LEU A 841 -5.76 -33.13 -30.21
N PRO A 842 -6.67 -32.14 -30.04
CA PRO A 842 -7.58 -31.77 -31.11
C PRO A 842 -6.73 -31.42 -32.33
N GLU A 843 -7.13 -31.93 -33.50
CA GLU A 843 -6.34 -31.87 -34.73
C GLU A 843 -5.65 -30.52 -34.87
N HIS A 844 -4.31 -30.55 -35.01
CA HIS A 844 -3.53 -29.32 -35.18
C HIS A 844 -4.13 -28.48 -36.32
N ARG A 845 -4.81 -27.38 -35.97
CA ARG A 845 -4.79 -26.19 -36.83
C ARG A 845 -3.32 -25.98 -37.15
N GLN A 846 -2.94 -26.11 -38.42
CA GLN A 846 -1.54 -26.17 -38.86
C GLN A 846 -0.81 -24.90 -38.42
N THR A 847 -0.22 -24.95 -37.22
CA THR A 847 0.44 -23.82 -36.60
C THR A 847 1.90 -23.92 -36.98
N LEU A 848 2.24 -23.32 -38.13
CA LEU A 848 3.60 -23.33 -38.64
C LEU A 848 4.54 -22.66 -37.63
N MET A 849 5.63 -23.34 -37.31
CA MET A 849 6.67 -22.84 -36.41
C MET A 849 7.81 -22.25 -37.23
N ARG A 850 8.15 -20.98 -36.99
CA ARG A 850 9.35 -20.33 -37.51
C ARG A 850 10.56 -20.78 -36.68
N LYS A 851 11.43 -21.59 -37.27
CA LYS A 851 12.68 -22.07 -36.64
C LYS A 851 13.85 -21.13 -36.96
N SER A 852 14.92 -21.20 -36.17
CA SER A 852 16.19 -20.59 -36.56
C SER A 852 16.72 -21.30 -37.81
N VAL A 853 17.31 -20.54 -38.74
CA VAL A 853 17.96 -21.08 -39.94
C VAL A 853 19.11 -22.04 -39.59
N ASN A 854 19.71 -21.90 -38.41
CA ASN A 854 20.77 -22.77 -37.89
C ASN A 854 20.22 -24.11 -37.35
N ASP A 855 18.94 -24.16 -36.96
CA ASP A 855 18.28 -25.34 -36.38
C ASP A 855 17.47 -26.15 -37.41
N LEU A 856 17.47 -25.75 -38.68
CA LEU A 856 16.78 -26.45 -39.75
C LEU A 856 17.45 -27.80 -40.04
N THR A 857 16.67 -28.87 -40.04
CA THR A 857 17.13 -30.15 -40.59
C THR A 857 17.30 -30.06 -42.11
N LEU A 858 18.11 -30.95 -42.69
CA LEU A 858 18.28 -31.04 -44.15
C LEU A 858 16.95 -31.27 -44.89
N ALA A 859 16.01 -32.01 -44.29
CA ALA A 859 14.69 -32.25 -44.87
C ALA A 859 13.81 -30.99 -44.87
N GLU A 860 13.80 -30.24 -43.77
CA GLU A 860 13.08 -28.96 -43.67
C GLU A 860 13.68 -27.91 -44.60
N SER A 861 15.02 -27.83 -44.66
CA SER A 861 15.73 -26.96 -45.60
C SER A 861 15.41 -27.31 -47.06
N ALA A 862 15.35 -28.59 -47.41
CA ALA A 862 14.99 -29.02 -48.77
C ALA A 862 13.53 -28.69 -49.11
N ASN A 863 12.60 -28.94 -48.19
CA ASN A 863 11.19 -28.61 -48.37
C ASN A 863 10.95 -27.10 -48.51
N LEU A 864 11.60 -26.26 -47.69
CA LEU A 864 11.52 -24.80 -47.82
C LEU A 864 12.06 -24.32 -49.17
N LYS A 865 13.19 -24.87 -49.63
CA LYS A 865 13.74 -24.55 -50.97
C LYS A 865 12.76 -24.97 -52.08
N GLU A 866 12.20 -26.17 -52.02
CA GLU A 866 11.21 -26.63 -53.01
C GLU A 866 9.94 -25.77 -53.02
N ALA A 867 9.42 -25.39 -51.84
CA ALA A 867 8.25 -24.54 -51.70
C ALA A 867 8.50 -23.11 -52.23
N LEU A 868 9.66 -22.52 -51.93
CA LEU A 868 10.02 -21.21 -52.47
C LEU A 868 10.20 -21.26 -54.00
N HIS A 869 10.86 -22.28 -54.53
CA HIS A 869 11.03 -22.47 -55.97
C HIS A 869 9.67 -22.57 -56.69
N LYS A 870 8.69 -23.30 -56.12
CA LYS A 870 7.30 -23.33 -56.63
C LYS A 870 6.62 -21.95 -56.57
N LEU A 871 6.82 -21.20 -55.49
CA LEU A 871 6.26 -19.85 -55.33
C LEU A 871 6.89 -18.82 -56.28
N GLN A 872 8.18 -18.98 -56.62
CA GLN A 872 8.90 -18.17 -57.61
C GLN A 872 8.46 -18.46 -59.06
N GLN A 873 7.87 -19.64 -59.31
CA GLN A 873 7.26 -20.00 -60.60
C GLN A 873 5.77 -19.62 -60.70
N ASP A 874 5.13 -19.18 -59.61
CA ASP A 874 3.78 -18.63 -59.65
C ASP A 874 3.83 -17.17 -60.12
N HIS A 875 3.30 -16.90 -61.31
CA HIS A 875 3.11 -15.55 -61.87
C HIS A 875 1.70 -14.99 -61.61
N GLY A 876 0.89 -15.67 -60.78
CA GLY A 876 -0.43 -15.21 -60.35
C GLY A 876 -0.36 -14.10 -59.30
N PRO A 877 -1.53 -13.57 -58.87
CA PRO A 877 -1.61 -12.49 -57.88
C PRO A 877 -1.14 -12.87 -56.47
N THR A 878 -0.86 -14.16 -56.22
CA THR A 878 -0.27 -14.67 -54.98
C THR A 878 1.18 -15.14 -55.14
N GLY A 879 1.78 -14.93 -56.30
CA GLY A 879 3.13 -15.35 -56.64
C GLY A 879 4.22 -14.56 -55.92
N PHE A 880 5.46 -15.04 -55.96
CA PHE A 880 6.60 -14.41 -55.29
C PHE A 880 6.77 -12.93 -55.68
N GLU A 881 6.72 -12.64 -56.98
CA GLU A 881 6.90 -11.29 -57.52
C GLU A 881 5.75 -10.34 -57.15
N ALA A 882 4.51 -10.85 -57.14
CA ALA A 882 3.35 -10.11 -56.68
C ALA A 882 3.50 -9.73 -55.20
N ILE A 883 3.91 -10.66 -54.34
CA ILE A 883 4.16 -10.39 -52.91
C ILE A 883 5.33 -9.41 -52.72
N ALA A 884 6.41 -9.54 -53.50
CA ALA A 884 7.56 -8.63 -53.43
C ALA A 884 7.19 -7.17 -53.80
N SER A 885 6.28 -6.97 -54.76
CA SER A 885 5.83 -5.65 -55.21
C SER A 885 5.00 -4.85 -54.19
N PHE A 886 4.55 -5.47 -53.08
CA PHE A 886 4.01 -4.70 -51.95
C PHE A 886 5.10 -3.86 -51.26
N HIS A 887 6.36 -4.32 -51.27
CA HIS A 887 7.50 -3.60 -50.68
C HIS A 887 8.30 -2.82 -51.72
N GLY A 888 8.69 -3.49 -52.81
CA GLY A 888 9.57 -2.96 -53.83
C GLY A 888 8.83 -2.42 -55.07
N ALA A 889 9.55 -2.38 -56.19
CA ALA A 889 8.96 -2.14 -57.51
C ALA A 889 8.32 -3.43 -58.08
N PRO A 890 7.31 -3.35 -58.96
CA PRO A 890 6.61 -2.14 -59.40
C PRO A 890 5.79 -1.51 -58.28
N PHE A 891 5.73 -0.18 -58.27
CA PHE A 891 5.00 0.58 -57.26
C PHE A 891 3.49 0.46 -57.46
N LEU A 892 2.75 0.04 -56.42
CA LEU A 892 1.31 -0.22 -56.49
C LEU A 892 0.44 0.90 -55.91
N CYS A 893 0.92 1.63 -54.91
CA CYS A 893 0.16 2.62 -54.14
C CYS A 893 0.30 4.04 -54.74
N PRO A 894 -0.75 4.87 -54.77
CA PRO A 894 -2.14 4.58 -54.47
C PRO A 894 -2.82 3.94 -55.69
N GLU A 895 -3.86 3.12 -55.48
CA GLU A 895 -4.53 2.39 -56.56
C GLU A 895 -4.99 3.31 -57.72
N ALA A 896 -5.61 4.44 -57.38
CA ALA A 896 -6.37 5.30 -58.30
C ALA A 896 -5.59 6.45 -58.99
N ARG A 897 -4.25 6.48 -58.93
CA ARG A 897 -3.45 7.53 -59.61
C ARG A 897 -2.26 6.98 -60.41
N GLU A 898 -1.77 7.80 -61.33
CA GLU A 898 -0.56 7.54 -62.14
C GLU A 898 0.74 7.77 -61.34
N ASP A 899 0.75 8.62 -60.31
CA ASP A 899 1.88 8.84 -59.39
C ASP A 899 2.03 7.68 -58.38
N LYS A 900 2.50 6.54 -58.89
CA LYS A 900 2.76 5.33 -58.09
C LYS A 900 4.03 5.46 -57.23
N TYR A 901 3.92 5.07 -55.96
CA TYR A 901 4.99 4.90 -54.98
C TYR A 901 4.89 3.54 -54.26
N ALA A 902 5.98 3.11 -53.63
CA ALA A 902 6.03 1.86 -52.90
C ALA A 902 5.03 1.84 -51.73
N CYS A 903 4.25 0.78 -51.56
CA CYS A 903 3.34 0.64 -50.42
C CYS A 903 4.05 0.42 -49.06
N CYS A 904 5.39 0.42 -49.08
CA CYS A 904 6.26 0.11 -47.97
C CYS A 904 6.24 1.20 -46.88
N VAL A 905 6.01 0.78 -45.64
CA VAL A 905 5.87 1.69 -44.48
C VAL A 905 7.16 1.70 -43.67
N HIS A 906 8.06 2.65 -43.95
CA HIS A 906 9.32 2.88 -43.21
C HIS A 906 9.29 4.22 -42.46
N GLY A 907 10.04 4.32 -41.36
CA GLY A 907 10.12 5.53 -40.52
C GLY A 907 8.86 5.85 -39.68
N MET A 908 7.75 5.13 -39.89
CA MET A 908 6.49 5.33 -39.17
C MET A 908 6.34 4.34 -37.99
N PRO A 909 5.57 4.66 -36.93
CA PRO A 909 5.28 3.73 -35.83
C PRO A 909 4.59 2.43 -36.26
N THR A 910 3.96 2.42 -37.44
CA THR A 910 3.34 1.25 -38.07
C THR A 910 4.32 0.34 -38.82
N PHE A 911 5.61 0.69 -38.91
CA PHE A 911 6.68 -0.12 -39.51
C PHE A 911 6.63 -1.61 -39.12
N PRO A 912 6.65 -2.01 -37.84
CA PRO A 912 6.68 -3.44 -37.47
C PRO A 912 5.35 -4.14 -37.76
N HIS A 913 4.23 -3.42 -37.76
CA HIS A 913 2.90 -3.96 -38.04
C HIS A 913 2.76 -4.35 -39.51
N TRP A 914 3.15 -3.45 -40.41
CA TRP A 914 3.11 -3.67 -41.85
C TRP A 914 4.06 -4.80 -42.28
N HIS A 915 5.29 -4.81 -41.77
CA HIS A 915 6.26 -5.89 -42.08
C HIS A 915 5.83 -7.24 -41.47
N ARG A 916 5.22 -7.27 -40.27
CA ARG A 916 4.65 -8.50 -39.71
C ARG A 916 3.61 -9.11 -40.66
N LEU A 917 2.68 -8.30 -41.17
CA LEU A 917 1.68 -8.74 -42.15
C LEU A 917 2.32 -9.21 -43.46
N LEU A 918 3.32 -8.51 -44.00
CA LEU A 918 4.04 -8.96 -45.21
C LEU A 918 4.73 -10.32 -45.00
N THR A 919 5.41 -10.53 -43.87
CA THR A 919 6.03 -11.84 -43.59
C THR A 919 5.00 -12.96 -43.43
N LEU A 920 3.82 -12.67 -42.87
CA LEU A 920 2.72 -13.63 -42.78
C LEU A 920 2.11 -13.94 -44.15
N GLN A 921 1.96 -12.94 -45.03
CA GLN A 921 1.50 -13.12 -46.40
C GLN A 921 2.45 -14.02 -47.21
N PHE A 922 3.76 -13.83 -47.06
CA PHE A 922 4.80 -14.68 -47.66
C PHE A 922 4.78 -16.10 -47.08
N GLU A 923 4.65 -16.24 -45.76
CA GLU A 923 4.56 -17.54 -45.08
C GLU A 923 3.33 -18.36 -45.51
N GLN A 924 2.16 -17.72 -45.63
CA GLN A 924 0.93 -18.35 -46.13
C GLN A 924 1.06 -18.78 -47.59
N ALA A 925 1.77 -18.00 -48.42
CA ALA A 925 2.05 -18.36 -49.80
C ALA A 925 3.01 -19.57 -49.91
N LEU A 926 4.05 -19.63 -49.07
CA LEU A 926 4.92 -20.80 -48.95
C LEU A 926 4.16 -22.04 -48.44
N GLN A 927 3.27 -21.90 -47.46
CA GLN A 927 2.41 -22.99 -46.98
C GLN A 927 1.55 -23.56 -48.12
N LYS A 928 0.93 -22.68 -48.91
CA LYS A 928 0.14 -23.05 -50.11
C LYS A 928 1.00 -23.73 -51.19
N ALA A 929 2.29 -23.39 -51.28
CA ALA A 929 3.27 -24.05 -52.16
C ALA A 929 3.82 -25.39 -51.60
N GLY A 930 3.45 -25.77 -50.37
CA GLY A 930 3.81 -27.06 -49.74
C GLY A 930 4.88 -26.98 -48.65
N ALA A 931 5.14 -25.81 -48.06
CA ALA A 931 6.03 -25.68 -46.91
C ALA A 931 5.44 -26.34 -45.64
N LEU A 932 6.26 -27.15 -44.96
CA LEU A 932 5.92 -27.86 -43.72
C LEU A 932 6.32 -27.09 -42.46
N THR A 933 7.18 -26.08 -42.58
CA THR A 933 7.65 -25.20 -41.51
C THR A 933 7.36 -23.74 -41.84
N GLY A 934 7.37 -22.87 -40.82
CA GLY A 934 7.27 -21.42 -41.02
C GLY A 934 8.52 -20.84 -41.69
N VAL A 935 8.46 -19.56 -42.03
CA VAL A 935 9.60 -18.82 -42.59
C VAL A 935 10.75 -18.83 -41.57
N PRO A 936 11.95 -19.33 -41.91
CA PRO A 936 13.05 -19.40 -40.96
C PRO A 936 13.56 -18.01 -40.62
N TYR A 937 13.91 -17.78 -39.35
CA TYR A 937 14.57 -16.55 -38.92
C TYR A 937 16.07 -16.75 -38.81
N TRP A 938 16.83 -15.67 -38.96
CA TRP A 938 18.25 -15.62 -38.65
C TRP A 938 18.45 -14.59 -37.56
N ASP A 939 18.97 -15.01 -36.40
CA ASP A 939 19.47 -14.07 -35.40
C ASP A 939 20.82 -13.52 -35.85
N TRP A 940 20.78 -12.32 -36.42
CA TRP A 940 21.95 -11.56 -36.87
C TRP A 940 22.59 -10.75 -35.73
N THR A 941 22.02 -10.78 -34.51
CA THR A 941 22.63 -10.15 -33.33
C THR A 941 23.72 -11.04 -32.72
N GLU A 942 23.66 -12.35 -32.96
CA GLU A 942 24.77 -13.26 -32.65
C GLU A 942 25.99 -12.97 -33.55
N PRO A 943 27.22 -12.97 -33.00
CA PRO A 943 28.43 -12.60 -33.73
C PRO A 943 28.84 -13.66 -34.77
N SER A 944 28.29 -13.56 -35.99
CA SER A 944 28.68 -14.38 -37.14
C SER A 944 29.79 -13.75 -37.98
N ARG A 945 30.64 -14.60 -38.58
CA ARG A 945 31.68 -14.19 -39.56
C ARG A 945 31.26 -14.35 -41.02
N THR A 946 30.14 -15.01 -41.28
CA THR A 946 29.64 -15.34 -42.62
C THR A 946 28.11 -15.31 -42.66
N LEU A 947 27.53 -15.13 -43.84
CA LEU A 947 26.10 -15.39 -44.04
C LEU A 947 25.77 -16.87 -43.74
N PRO A 948 24.58 -17.19 -43.21
CA PRO A 948 24.15 -18.58 -43.06
C PRO A 948 24.17 -19.31 -44.40
N VAL A 949 24.66 -20.56 -44.43
CA VAL A 949 24.82 -21.37 -45.66
C VAL A 949 23.52 -21.48 -46.45
N PHE A 950 22.38 -21.49 -45.75
CA PHE A 950 21.04 -21.49 -46.35
C PHE A 950 20.80 -20.36 -47.36
N PHE A 951 21.37 -19.18 -47.14
CA PHE A 951 21.30 -18.01 -48.02
C PHE A 951 22.59 -17.81 -48.84
N GLY A 952 23.76 -18.06 -48.24
CA GLY A 952 25.07 -17.76 -48.85
C GLY A 952 25.56 -18.79 -49.88
N ASP A 953 24.93 -19.95 -49.99
CA ASP A 953 25.26 -20.96 -50.99
C ASP A 953 24.48 -20.73 -52.29
N GLY A 954 25.15 -20.20 -53.31
CA GLY A 954 24.62 -20.06 -54.67
C GLY A 954 24.74 -21.31 -55.55
N SER A 955 25.22 -22.44 -55.01
CA SER A 955 25.25 -23.70 -55.76
C SER A 955 23.84 -24.30 -55.93
N ASN A 956 23.67 -25.17 -56.94
CA ASN A 956 22.45 -25.92 -57.20
C ASN A 956 21.16 -25.08 -57.35
N ASN A 957 21.27 -23.86 -57.88
CA ASN A 957 20.15 -22.91 -58.08
C ASN A 957 19.32 -22.71 -56.79
N ASN A 958 20.00 -22.41 -55.68
CA ASN A 958 19.36 -22.19 -54.39
C ASN A 958 18.36 -21.02 -54.44
N PRO A 959 17.04 -21.24 -54.30
CA PRO A 959 16.03 -20.18 -54.46
C PRO A 959 16.05 -19.12 -53.35
N PHE A 960 16.80 -19.35 -52.27
CA PHE A 960 17.05 -18.38 -51.19
C PHE A 960 18.34 -17.55 -51.40
N HIS A 961 19.13 -17.82 -52.45
CA HIS A 961 20.33 -17.04 -52.78
C HIS A 961 19.98 -15.84 -53.67
N ASP A 962 19.20 -16.05 -54.73
CA ASP A 962 18.78 -15.02 -55.68
C ASP A 962 17.37 -15.28 -56.26
N TYR A 963 16.85 -14.28 -56.98
CA TYR A 963 15.61 -14.34 -57.76
C TYR A 963 15.70 -13.40 -58.95
N THR A 964 15.19 -13.84 -60.11
CA THR A 964 15.18 -13.06 -61.36
C THR A 964 13.91 -12.22 -61.46
N ILE A 965 14.05 -10.90 -61.36
CA ILE A 965 12.94 -9.94 -61.55
C ILE A 965 12.50 -9.96 -63.02
N THR A 966 11.28 -10.42 -63.31
CA THR A 966 10.85 -10.74 -64.69
C THR A 966 10.62 -9.50 -65.53
N PHE A 967 10.08 -8.44 -64.93
CA PHE A 967 9.77 -7.16 -65.60
C PHE A 967 10.99 -6.23 -65.75
N ALA A 968 12.13 -6.55 -65.14
CA ALA A 968 13.37 -5.76 -65.24
C ALA A 968 14.28 -6.21 -66.40
N GLY A 969 13.92 -7.31 -67.08
CA GLY A 969 14.65 -7.89 -68.21
C GLY A 969 14.01 -7.70 -69.58
N GLN A 970 13.11 -6.72 -69.74
CA GLN A 970 12.49 -6.32 -71.01
C GLN A 970 12.83 -4.87 -71.36
#